data_AF-Q6TMU6-F1
#
_entry.id   AF-Q6TMU6-F1
#
_cell.length_a   1.000
_cell.length_b   1.000
_cell.length_c   1.000
_cell.angle_alpha   90.00
_cell.angle_beta   90.00
_cell.angle_gamma   90.00
#
_symmetry.space_group_name_H-M   'P 1'
#
loop_
_entity.id
_entity.type
_entity.pdbx_description
1 polymer ?
#
loop_
_entity_poly.entity_id
_entity_poly.type
_entity_poly.pdbx_seq_one_letter_code
_entity_poly.pdbx_strand_id
1 'polypeptide(L)'
;MGPVRWGQPGGVAPLQFEGAGFPAFAADTGDQAHFEYLRGELADVSTSSSGWVLDCPVWPAASPDSERPWAGASGAAVFCDGRLVGVVAEDNRAMGFRRLHAVPVHEALSLPGFADLVTRHGHPGTTALPEEVTAGSGRTKSAEDNGMWPVEVGPVPALASAFQPRHMLRDRIDTAKARNGTVVLAQVLSGGGGVGKTQLAAACATDAFREGVDLVVWALATEAQTVITRYAQAATRLQLPGVSGEDPPTDARLLLDWLATTRRRWLVVLDDLTDPAALGAWWPVSRTGTGWVLATTRMKGPMGGGRARVDIDVYEPAESAAYLRERLHGENMGHLLDDQAPTLADALGHLPLALGLAAAYMANEELTCAAYLRRFTDRRTRLNEALPDWADMEGYGRQITTALLLSLDAARATDTTGLAEPVLRLTALLDPAGHPHTLWTTQTLLNHLTTTHTTPQAPQITADHTHSALRLLHRYALLTCDTRAEPRAVRIHALTARAVRENVSDPVLPELAGTAGDALLEIWPEADQPHADLAAVLRANTDALAHHTGDHLWHPEGHTVLYHAGRSLLNAGLHGPAITYWQHMTERAEQLLGDEHPGTLTARANLASSYWQAGRTEKAITILEQVVEDRQRLLGDEHPGTLTARANLAVSYWQAGRTDEAITIEEKVVEDRQRLLGDEHPDTHTARANLASSYWQAGRTEKAITILEQVVEDRQRLLGDEHPDTLTARANLAASYQQAGRTEKAITILEQVVEDRQRLLGDEHPDTHTARANLASSYWQAGRTEKAITILEQVVEDRQRLLGDEHPDTLTARANLAVSYQQAGRTDEAITILEQVVEDIERLLGDEHPGTLTARANLASSYWQAGRTDEAITIEEKVVEDRQRLLGDEHPGTLTARANLAASYQQAGRTEKAITILEQVVEDRQRLLGDEHPGTLTARANLAVSYQQAGRTDEAITILEQVVEDRQRLLGDEHPGTLTARANLAASYQQAGRTLPGYADGPMNGTDG
;
A
#
# COMPACT_ATOMS: atom_id res chain seq x y z
N MET A 1 -10.62 -6.41 -30.87
CA MET A 1 -11.91 -6.66 -30.20
C MET A 1 -11.71 -7.85 -29.28
N GLY A 2 -12.04 -7.71 -27.99
CA GLY A 2 -11.88 -8.77 -26.98
C GLY A 2 -12.93 -9.90 -27.08
N PRO A 3 -12.95 -10.85 -26.13
CA PRO A 3 -13.94 -11.93 -26.13
C PRO A 3 -15.36 -11.39 -26.01
N VAL A 4 -16.24 -11.79 -26.92
CA VAL A 4 -17.67 -11.42 -26.86
C VAL A 4 -18.32 -12.26 -25.77
N ARG A 5 -18.95 -11.61 -24.80
CA ARG A 5 -19.73 -12.27 -23.75
C ARG A 5 -21.20 -12.24 -24.11
N TRP A 6 -21.87 -13.37 -24.02
CA TRP A 6 -23.30 -13.49 -24.37
C TRP A 6 -24.14 -13.32 -23.12
N GLY A 7 -25.27 -12.64 -23.24
CA GLY A 7 -26.18 -12.36 -22.15
C GLY A 7 -27.55 -12.99 -22.36
N GLN A 8 -28.18 -13.39 -21.27
CA GLN A 8 -29.59 -13.73 -21.18
C GLN A 8 -30.27 -12.72 -20.25
N PRO A 9 -31.04 -11.75 -20.77
CA PRO A 9 -31.82 -10.84 -19.96
C PRO A 9 -32.80 -11.61 -19.06
N GLY A 10 -32.81 -11.27 -17.78
CA GLY A 10 -33.69 -11.83 -16.76
C GLY A 10 -34.20 -10.76 -15.80
N GLY A 11 -35.20 -11.10 -14.98
CA GLY A 11 -35.77 -10.21 -13.97
C GLY A 11 -37.09 -9.54 -14.36
N VAL A 12 -37.64 -8.78 -13.41
CA VAL A 12 -38.99 -8.17 -13.46
C VAL A 12 -38.96 -6.65 -13.64
N ALA A 13 -37.77 -6.08 -13.89
CA ALA A 13 -37.56 -4.66 -14.01
C ALA A 13 -36.95 -4.30 -15.38
N PRO A 14 -37.20 -3.10 -15.92
CA PRO A 14 -36.69 -2.68 -17.22
C PRO A 14 -35.16 -2.71 -17.26
N LEU A 15 -34.61 -3.35 -18.29
CA LEU A 15 -33.17 -3.47 -18.51
C LEU A 15 -32.71 -2.42 -19.52
N GLN A 16 -31.70 -1.63 -19.17
CA GLN A 16 -31.05 -0.73 -20.11
C GLN A 16 -30.26 -1.56 -21.13
N PHE A 17 -30.38 -1.21 -22.41
CA PHE A 17 -29.58 -1.81 -23.47
C PHE A 17 -28.88 -0.76 -24.30
N GLU A 18 -27.75 -1.16 -24.88
CA GLU A 18 -27.01 -0.43 -25.89
C GLU A 18 -26.99 -1.24 -27.20
N GLY A 19 -27.36 -0.64 -28.32
CA GLY A 19 -27.28 -1.31 -29.63
C GLY A 19 -26.13 -0.76 -30.46
N ALA A 20 -25.38 -1.65 -31.09
CA ALA A 20 -24.31 -1.34 -32.03
C ALA A 20 -24.58 -2.04 -33.35
N GLY A 21 -24.73 -1.27 -34.43
CA GLY A 21 -25.04 -1.82 -35.75
C GLY A 21 -24.63 -0.86 -36.87
N PHE A 22 -24.45 -1.43 -38.06
CA PHE A 22 -24.14 -0.66 -39.27
C PHE A 22 -25.46 -0.26 -39.94
N PRO A 23 -25.66 1.02 -40.31
CA PRO A 23 -26.80 1.38 -41.15
C PRO A 23 -26.71 0.59 -42.47
N ALA A 24 -27.83 0.00 -42.91
CA ALA A 24 -27.91 -0.89 -44.07
C ALA A 24 -27.47 -0.27 -45.42
N PHE A 25 -27.06 1.01 -45.46
CA PHE A 25 -26.67 1.74 -46.66
C PHE A 25 -25.16 2.01 -46.81
N ALA A 26 -24.30 1.44 -45.96
CA ALA A 26 -22.84 1.63 -46.07
C ALA A 26 -22.14 0.55 -46.93
N ALA A 27 -22.83 -0.05 -47.91
CA ALA A 27 -22.28 -1.18 -48.66
C ALA A 27 -21.41 -0.81 -49.88
N ASP A 28 -21.32 0.45 -50.32
CA ASP A 28 -20.72 0.74 -51.63
C ASP A 28 -19.74 1.93 -51.75
N THR A 29 -19.34 2.58 -50.65
CA THR A 29 -18.35 3.67 -50.71
C THR A 29 -17.38 3.51 -49.56
N GLY A 30 -16.12 3.21 -49.85
CA GLY A 30 -15.07 2.84 -48.88
C GLY A 30 -14.64 3.92 -47.87
N ASP A 31 -15.59 4.52 -47.16
CA ASP A 31 -15.38 5.39 -46.00
C ASP A 31 -15.46 4.59 -44.69
N GLN A 32 -14.81 5.14 -43.64
CA GLN A 32 -14.79 4.59 -42.29
C GLN A 32 -16.20 4.28 -41.78
N ALA A 33 -16.35 3.11 -41.17
CA ALA A 33 -17.58 2.67 -40.54
C ALA A 33 -18.10 3.71 -39.53
N HIS A 34 -19.21 4.37 -39.84
CA HIS A 34 -19.93 5.19 -38.87
C HIS A 34 -20.73 4.29 -37.93
N PHE A 35 -20.36 4.30 -36.64
CA PHE A 35 -21.09 3.64 -35.56
C PHE A 35 -21.96 4.66 -34.85
N GLU A 36 -23.24 4.36 -34.68
CA GLU A 36 -24.15 5.14 -33.83
C GLU A 36 -24.73 4.23 -32.75
N TYR A 37 -24.75 4.73 -31.51
CA TYR A 37 -25.17 3.97 -30.32
C TYR A 37 -26.69 4.06 -30.14
N LEU A 38 -27.38 2.92 -30.20
CA LEU A 38 -28.77 2.83 -29.75
C LEU A 38 -28.77 2.74 -28.23
N ARG A 39 -29.68 3.44 -27.56
CA ARG A 39 -29.92 3.28 -26.12
C ARG A 39 -31.42 3.26 -25.85
N GLY A 40 -31.85 2.43 -24.93
CA GLY A 40 -33.27 2.31 -24.57
C GLY A 40 -33.51 1.27 -23.49
N GLU A 41 -34.78 0.99 -23.23
CA GLU A 41 -35.20 0.05 -22.20
C GLU A 41 -35.89 -1.16 -22.81
N LEU A 42 -35.49 -2.35 -22.35
CA LEU A 42 -36.22 -3.60 -22.57
C LEU A 42 -37.39 -3.63 -21.58
N ALA A 43 -38.63 -3.50 -22.09
CA ALA A 43 -39.83 -3.61 -21.27
C ALA A 43 -39.98 -5.02 -20.68
N ASP A 44 -40.40 -5.12 -19.41
CA ASP A 44 -40.54 -6.33 -18.58
C ASP A 44 -40.65 -7.66 -19.37
N VAL A 45 -39.52 -8.33 -19.59
CA VAL A 45 -39.50 -9.56 -20.38
C VAL A 45 -39.72 -10.78 -19.49
N SER A 46 -40.96 -11.28 -19.51
CA SER A 46 -41.23 -12.72 -19.39
C SER A 46 -40.57 -13.43 -20.57
N THR A 47 -39.71 -14.42 -20.30
CA THR A 47 -38.96 -15.24 -21.26
C THR A 47 -39.85 -16.11 -22.16
N SER A 48 -40.70 -15.50 -22.98
CA SER A 48 -41.48 -16.20 -24.00
C SER A 48 -40.81 -16.14 -25.38
N SER A 49 -40.95 -17.23 -26.12
CA SER A 49 -40.17 -17.66 -27.30
C SER A 49 -40.45 -16.90 -28.61
N SER A 50 -40.86 -15.62 -28.58
CA SER A 50 -41.31 -14.89 -29.79
C SER A 50 -40.60 -13.55 -30.06
N GLY A 51 -39.39 -13.36 -29.53
CA GLY A 51 -38.58 -12.15 -29.76
C GLY A 51 -38.92 -10.99 -28.81
N TRP A 52 -37.98 -10.05 -28.66
CA TRP A 52 -38.09 -8.88 -27.79
C TRP A 52 -38.62 -7.66 -28.54
N VAL A 53 -39.41 -6.85 -27.83
CA VAL A 53 -39.84 -5.54 -28.30
C VAL A 53 -39.01 -4.49 -27.58
N LEU A 54 -38.20 -3.74 -28.34
CA LEU A 54 -37.37 -2.65 -27.85
C LEU A 54 -38.09 -1.34 -28.17
N ASP A 55 -38.49 -0.61 -27.13
CA ASP A 55 -39.06 0.72 -27.27
C ASP A 55 -37.91 1.75 -27.16
N CYS A 56 -37.46 2.28 -28.30
CA CYS A 56 -36.38 3.27 -28.36
C CYS A 56 -36.95 4.69 -28.46
N PRO A 57 -36.76 5.57 -27.47
CA PRO A 57 -36.93 7.00 -27.67
C PRO A 57 -35.76 7.49 -28.54
N VAL A 58 -36.03 7.80 -29.81
CA VAL A 58 -35.00 8.27 -30.73
C VAL A 58 -34.56 9.67 -30.29
N TRP A 59 -33.35 9.79 -29.74
CA TRP A 59 -32.71 11.08 -29.50
C TRP A 59 -31.44 11.18 -30.37
N PRO A 60 -31.23 12.28 -31.10
CA PRO A 60 -32.01 13.52 -31.10
C PRO A 60 -33.17 13.52 -32.11
N ALA A 61 -34.21 14.30 -31.80
CA ALA A 61 -35.19 14.71 -32.79
C ALA A 61 -34.47 15.43 -33.95
N ALA A 62 -34.76 15.01 -35.19
CA ALA A 62 -34.26 15.68 -36.37
C ALA A 62 -34.69 17.16 -36.38
N SER A 63 -33.76 18.04 -36.75
CA SER A 63 -34.12 19.32 -37.34
C SER A 63 -35.03 19.04 -38.56
N PRO A 64 -36.05 19.87 -38.86
CA PRO A 64 -36.96 19.65 -39.98
C PRO A 64 -36.29 19.50 -41.35
N ASP A 65 -35.00 19.86 -41.48
CA ASP A 65 -34.23 19.88 -42.73
C ASP A 65 -33.15 18.78 -42.85
N SER A 66 -33.06 17.81 -41.94
CA SER A 66 -32.15 16.66 -42.12
C SER A 66 -32.90 15.37 -42.46
N GLU A 67 -33.07 15.11 -43.76
CA GLU A 67 -33.42 13.79 -44.29
C GLU A 67 -32.29 12.78 -44.00
N ARG A 68 -32.14 12.29 -42.77
CA ARG A 68 -31.52 10.97 -42.52
C ARG A 68 -32.22 10.22 -41.39
N PRO A 69 -33.48 9.80 -41.59
CA PRO A 69 -34.10 8.81 -40.70
C PRO A 69 -33.47 7.44 -40.96
N TRP A 70 -32.84 6.84 -39.93
CA TRP A 70 -32.31 5.46 -39.93
C TRP A 70 -33.17 4.51 -40.78
N ALA A 71 -32.70 4.07 -41.93
CA ALA A 71 -33.32 3.00 -42.69
C ALA A 71 -32.45 1.76 -42.52
N GLY A 72 -32.88 0.82 -41.66
CA GLY A 72 -32.24 -0.49 -41.52
C GLY A 72 -31.52 -0.73 -40.19
N ALA A 73 -32.20 -0.55 -39.04
CA ALA A 73 -31.70 -1.06 -37.76
C ALA A 73 -31.65 -2.61 -37.71
N SER A 74 -32.30 -3.29 -38.66
CA SER A 74 -32.23 -4.73 -38.85
C SER A 74 -30.76 -5.17 -39.01
N GLY A 75 -30.29 -6.04 -38.14
CA GLY A 75 -28.91 -6.51 -38.04
C GLY A 75 -28.09 -5.88 -36.91
N ALA A 76 -28.61 -4.87 -36.20
CA ALA A 76 -27.91 -4.27 -35.06
C ALA A 76 -27.83 -5.23 -33.87
N ALA A 77 -26.63 -5.38 -33.31
CA ALA A 77 -26.36 -6.16 -32.12
C ALA A 77 -26.77 -5.37 -30.87
N VAL A 78 -27.46 -6.02 -29.93
CA VAL A 78 -28.02 -5.41 -28.72
C VAL A 78 -27.28 -5.95 -27.51
N PHE A 79 -26.73 -5.06 -26.69
CA PHE A 79 -25.92 -5.37 -25.53
C PHE A 79 -26.58 -4.88 -24.24
N CYS A 80 -26.48 -5.65 -23.15
CA CYS A 80 -26.82 -5.20 -21.80
C CYS A 80 -25.63 -5.48 -20.88
N ASP A 81 -25.19 -4.50 -20.09
CA ASP A 81 -24.00 -4.59 -19.22
C ASP A 81 -22.77 -5.23 -19.91
N GLY A 82 -22.50 -4.79 -21.14
CA GLY A 82 -21.38 -5.26 -21.96
C GLY A 82 -21.53 -6.66 -22.56
N ARG A 83 -22.72 -7.28 -22.48
CA ARG A 83 -22.98 -8.63 -23.01
C ARG A 83 -23.98 -8.59 -24.15
N LEU A 84 -23.69 -9.31 -25.24
CA LEU A 84 -24.55 -9.41 -26.40
C LEU A 84 -25.78 -10.25 -26.05
N VAL A 85 -26.95 -9.63 -26.07
CA VAL A 85 -28.22 -10.27 -25.67
C VAL A 85 -29.09 -10.60 -26.87
N GLY A 86 -29.06 -9.82 -27.95
CA GLY A 86 -29.93 -10.05 -29.11
C GLY A 86 -29.51 -9.30 -30.37
N VAL A 87 -30.23 -9.51 -31.47
CA VAL A 87 -30.02 -8.81 -32.75
C VAL A 87 -31.35 -8.30 -33.29
N VAL A 88 -31.42 -7.03 -33.67
CA VAL A 88 -32.64 -6.42 -34.22
C VAL A 88 -33.00 -7.07 -35.56
N ALA A 89 -34.25 -7.52 -35.73
CA ALA A 89 -34.76 -8.17 -36.94
C ALA A 89 -35.76 -7.29 -37.71
N GLU A 90 -36.69 -6.60 -37.04
CA GLU A 90 -37.73 -5.77 -37.70
C GLU A 90 -37.85 -4.37 -37.08
N ASP A 91 -38.19 -3.36 -37.89
CA ASP A 91 -38.36 -1.94 -37.52
C ASP A 91 -39.79 -1.49 -37.84
N ASN A 92 -40.63 -1.24 -36.82
CA ASN A 92 -42.02 -0.81 -36.99
C ASN A 92 -42.18 0.70 -36.68
N ARG A 93 -42.68 1.46 -37.67
CA ARG A 93 -42.64 2.94 -37.71
C ARG A 93 -43.97 3.65 -37.45
N ALA A 94 -44.96 2.96 -36.90
CA ALA A 94 -46.34 3.47 -36.85
C ALA A 94 -46.66 4.47 -35.71
N MET A 95 -45.75 4.73 -34.76
CA MET A 95 -45.99 5.65 -33.62
C MET A 95 -44.85 6.66 -33.46
N GLY A 96 -45.05 7.74 -32.70
CA GLY A 96 -44.09 8.85 -32.50
C GLY A 96 -42.75 8.48 -31.80
N PHE A 97 -42.47 7.20 -31.65
CA PHE A 97 -41.22 6.58 -31.20
C PHE A 97 -41.01 5.29 -32.01
N ARG A 98 -39.75 4.83 -32.17
CA ARG A 98 -39.46 3.60 -32.93
C ARG A 98 -39.56 2.38 -32.03
N ARG A 99 -40.29 1.37 -32.52
CA ARG A 99 -40.39 0.06 -31.89
C ARG A 99 -39.63 -0.96 -32.74
N LEU A 100 -38.52 -1.48 -32.21
CA LEU A 100 -37.69 -2.48 -32.86
C LEU A 100 -37.99 -3.86 -32.30
N HIS A 101 -38.04 -4.87 -33.17
CA HIS A 101 -38.14 -6.27 -32.73
C HIS A 101 -36.76 -6.91 -32.82
N ALA A 102 -36.24 -7.46 -31.71
CA ALA A 102 -34.96 -8.14 -31.66
C ALA A 102 -35.09 -9.63 -31.34
N VAL A 103 -34.28 -10.44 -31.99
CA VAL A 103 -34.20 -11.88 -31.77
C VAL A 103 -33.15 -12.15 -30.67
N PRO A 104 -33.49 -12.87 -29.60
CA PRO A 104 -32.55 -13.23 -28.54
C PRO A 104 -31.41 -14.10 -29.05
N VAL A 105 -30.16 -13.73 -28.70
CA VAL A 105 -28.96 -14.47 -29.14
C VAL A 105 -28.77 -15.78 -28.37
N HIS A 106 -29.30 -15.86 -27.15
CA HIS A 106 -29.23 -17.08 -26.33
C HIS A 106 -29.99 -18.25 -26.96
N GLU A 107 -31.03 -17.98 -27.76
CA GLU A 107 -31.74 -19.02 -28.51
C GLU A 107 -30.87 -19.59 -29.64
N ALA A 108 -30.09 -18.75 -30.34
CA ALA A 108 -29.14 -19.21 -31.35
C ALA A 108 -28.02 -20.08 -30.74
N LEU A 109 -27.56 -19.74 -29.54
CA LEU A 109 -26.58 -20.54 -28.79
C LEU A 109 -27.13 -21.89 -28.31
N SER A 110 -28.45 -22.04 -28.20
CA SER A 110 -29.07 -23.32 -27.87
C SER A 110 -29.06 -24.33 -29.04
N LEU A 111 -28.77 -23.88 -30.26
CA LEU A 111 -28.63 -24.75 -31.44
C LEU A 111 -27.25 -25.44 -31.42
N PRO A 112 -27.19 -26.79 -31.34
CA PRO A 112 -25.92 -27.51 -31.17
C PRO A 112 -24.87 -27.16 -32.24
N GLY A 113 -25.30 -26.99 -33.50
CA GLY A 113 -24.40 -26.65 -34.59
C GLY A 113 -23.79 -25.25 -34.53
N PHE A 114 -24.48 -24.28 -33.91
CA PHE A 114 -23.98 -22.91 -33.77
C PHE A 114 -23.07 -22.77 -32.55
N ALA A 115 -23.43 -23.39 -31.42
CA ALA A 115 -22.58 -23.45 -30.23
C ALA A 115 -21.20 -24.07 -30.56
N ASP A 116 -21.20 -25.19 -31.28
CA ASP A 116 -19.97 -25.85 -31.74
C ASP A 116 -19.09 -24.96 -32.63
N LEU A 117 -19.72 -24.07 -33.42
CA LEU A 117 -19.03 -23.16 -34.32
C LEU A 117 -18.38 -22.01 -33.53
N VAL A 118 -19.08 -21.46 -32.54
CA VAL A 118 -18.54 -20.46 -31.60
C VAL A 118 -17.41 -21.04 -30.76
N THR A 119 -17.54 -22.27 -30.28
CA THR A 119 -16.47 -22.94 -29.51
C THR A 119 -15.24 -23.25 -30.36
N ARG A 120 -15.43 -23.64 -31.63
CA ARG A 120 -14.30 -23.96 -32.53
C ARG A 120 -13.60 -22.76 -33.14
N HIS A 121 -14.35 -21.68 -33.41
CA HIS A 121 -13.86 -20.55 -34.21
C HIS A 121 -13.95 -19.19 -33.50
N GLY A 122 -14.48 -19.12 -32.27
CA GLY A 122 -14.55 -17.90 -31.47
C GLY A 122 -13.20 -17.46 -30.90
N HIS A 123 -13.09 -16.19 -30.53
CA HIS A 123 -11.90 -15.65 -29.87
C HIS A 123 -11.65 -16.36 -28.52
N PRO A 124 -10.39 -16.64 -28.12
CA PRO A 124 -10.08 -17.22 -26.81
C PRO A 124 -10.79 -16.44 -25.67
N GLY A 125 -11.55 -17.16 -24.83
CA GLY A 125 -12.37 -16.59 -23.76
C GLY A 125 -13.85 -16.34 -24.12
N THR A 126 -14.27 -16.56 -25.37
CA THR A 126 -15.69 -16.54 -25.76
C THR A 126 -16.38 -17.79 -25.24
N THR A 127 -17.37 -17.65 -24.36
CA THR A 127 -18.16 -18.78 -23.81
C THR A 127 -19.35 -19.08 -24.73
N ALA A 128 -19.82 -20.34 -24.80
CA ALA A 128 -21.07 -20.67 -25.51
C ALA A 128 -22.31 -20.61 -24.60
N LEU A 129 -22.11 -20.37 -23.31
CA LEU A 129 -23.16 -20.27 -22.30
C LEU A 129 -23.47 -18.78 -22.04
N PRO A 130 -24.73 -18.34 -22.17
CA PRO A 130 -25.12 -16.97 -21.88
C PRO A 130 -25.16 -16.72 -20.36
N GLU A 131 -24.69 -15.54 -19.94
CA GLU A 131 -24.72 -15.08 -18.55
C GLU A 131 -26.00 -14.29 -18.26
N GLU A 132 -26.61 -14.45 -17.08
CA GLU A 132 -27.85 -13.75 -16.73
C GLU A 132 -27.60 -12.24 -16.49
N VAL A 133 -28.50 -11.37 -16.99
CA VAL A 133 -28.40 -9.91 -16.86
C VAL A 133 -29.71 -9.34 -16.28
N THR A 134 -29.65 -8.65 -15.13
CA THR A 134 -30.82 -8.12 -14.38
C THR A 134 -30.62 -6.65 -13.95
N ALA A 135 -31.68 -5.84 -13.87
CA ALA A 135 -31.60 -4.42 -13.52
C ALA A 135 -31.19 -4.21 -12.04
N GLY A 136 -29.92 -3.85 -11.80
CA GLY A 136 -29.38 -3.62 -10.46
C GLY A 136 -27.89 -3.25 -10.41
N SER A 137 -27.21 -3.16 -11.55
CA SER A 137 -25.78 -2.86 -11.69
C SER A 137 -25.42 -1.37 -11.65
N GLY A 138 -26.39 -0.46 -11.52
CA GLY A 138 -26.17 0.99 -11.45
C GLY A 138 -26.46 1.59 -10.07
N ARG A 139 -25.44 1.71 -9.22
CA ARG A 139 -25.44 2.66 -8.09
C ARG A 139 -24.16 3.50 -8.10
N THR A 140 -24.38 4.81 -8.11
CA THR A 140 -23.46 5.92 -7.78
C THR A 140 -22.36 5.54 -6.80
N LYS A 141 -21.09 5.69 -7.23
CA LYS A 141 -19.89 5.49 -6.42
C LYS A 141 -19.72 6.62 -5.40
N SER A 142 -20.10 6.36 -4.15
CA SER A 142 -19.51 7.04 -3.00
C SER A 142 -18.06 6.54 -2.80
N ALA A 143 -17.25 7.31 -2.07
CA ALA A 143 -15.81 7.15 -1.81
C ALA A 143 -15.35 5.82 -1.13
N GLU A 144 -16.04 4.71 -1.34
CA GLU A 144 -15.76 3.41 -0.71
C GLU A 144 -15.28 2.31 -1.68
N ASP A 145 -15.12 2.58 -2.98
CA ASP A 145 -14.65 1.57 -3.95
C ASP A 145 -13.45 2.08 -4.77
N ASN A 146 -12.33 2.27 -4.07
CA ASN A 146 -11.03 1.92 -4.66
C ASN A 146 -10.99 0.39 -4.76
N GLY A 147 -10.72 -0.15 -5.95
CA GLY A 147 -10.91 -1.56 -6.31
C GLY A 147 -9.99 -2.56 -5.58
N MET A 148 -10.24 -2.80 -4.30
CA MET A 148 -9.44 -3.72 -3.51
C MET A 148 -10.31 -4.58 -2.57
N TRP A 149 -11.49 -5.00 -3.03
CA TRP A 149 -12.37 -5.90 -2.29
C TRP A 149 -12.54 -7.21 -3.08
N PRO A 150 -12.55 -8.39 -2.42
CA PRO A 150 -12.44 -8.59 -0.97
C PRO A 150 -11.00 -8.44 -0.43
N VAL A 151 -10.86 -8.09 0.85
CA VAL A 151 -9.57 -7.90 1.55
C VAL A 151 -9.32 -9.06 2.51
N GLU A 152 -8.16 -9.70 2.38
CA GLU A 152 -7.63 -10.64 3.37
C GLU A 152 -6.47 -9.99 4.15
N VAL A 153 -6.50 -10.07 5.48
CA VAL A 153 -5.44 -9.59 6.37
C VAL A 153 -5.00 -10.68 7.32
N GLY A 154 -3.78 -11.19 7.13
CA GLY A 154 -3.24 -12.33 7.87
C GLY A 154 -3.50 -13.65 7.13
N PRO A 155 -2.52 -14.59 7.10
CA PRO A 155 -2.62 -15.77 6.25
C PRO A 155 -3.63 -16.77 6.79
N VAL A 156 -4.67 -17.08 6.00
CA VAL A 156 -5.58 -18.19 6.32
C VAL A 156 -4.86 -19.53 6.10
N PRO A 157 -4.82 -20.44 7.09
CA PRO A 157 -4.18 -21.74 6.94
C PRO A 157 -4.80 -22.58 5.81
N ALA A 158 -3.97 -23.26 5.01
CA ALA A 158 -4.45 -24.20 4.01
C ALA A 158 -5.16 -25.41 4.66
N LEU A 159 -6.20 -25.91 3.99
CA LEU A 159 -6.94 -27.08 4.45
C LEU A 159 -6.12 -28.37 4.27
N ALA A 160 -6.26 -29.29 5.21
CA ALA A 160 -5.65 -30.62 5.14
C ALA A 160 -6.18 -31.42 3.94
N SER A 161 -5.33 -32.28 3.36
CA SER A 161 -5.63 -33.04 2.12
C SER A 161 -6.84 -33.99 2.22
N ALA A 162 -7.17 -34.47 3.41
CA ALA A 162 -8.38 -35.26 3.69
C ALA A 162 -9.27 -34.54 4.73
N PHE A 163 -9.38 -33.21 4.62
CA PHE A 163 -10.20 -32.41 5.53
C PHE A 163 -11.64 -32.92 5.57
N GLN A 164 -12.14 -33.19 6.77
CA GLN A 164 -13.54 -33.60 6.95
C GLN A 164 -14.40 -32.37 7.25
N PRO A 165 -15.47 -32.12 6.49
CA PRO A 165 -16.28 -30.91 6.58
C PRO A 165 -17.12 -30.78 7.87
N ARG A 166 -17.29 -31.88 8.63
CA ARG A 166 -18.04 -31.95 9.89
C ARG A 166 -19.41 -31.28 9.83
N HIS A 167 -20.26 -31.70 8.89
CA HIS A 167 -21.54 -31.05 8.55
C HIS A 167 -22.42 -30.75 9.78
N MET A 168 -22.57 -31.69 10.72
CA MET A 168 -23.39 -31.46 11.93
C MET A 168 -22.80 -30.39 12.86
N LEU A 169 -21.48 -30.31 12.98
CA LEU A 169 -20.81 -29.28 13.76
C LEU A 169 -20.92 -27.92 13.07
N ARG A 170 -20.88 -27.91 11.74
CA ARG A 170 -21.08 -26.73 10.92
C ARG A 170 -22.51 -26.19 11.03
N ASP A 171 -23.51 -27.06 10.98
CA ASP A 171 -24.91 -26.68 11.24
C ASP A 171 -25.08 -26.09 12.65
N ARG A 172 -24.33 -26.57 13.65
CA ARG A 172 -24.32 -25.98 15.01
C ARG A 172 -23.68 -24.60 15.03
N ILE A 173 -22.59 -24.39 14.29
CA ILE A 173 -21.93 -23.08 14.09
C ILE A 173 -22.92 -22.11 13.41
N ASP A 174 -23.58 -22.54 12.34
CA ASP A 174 -24.54 -21.71 11.60
C ASP A 174 -25.83 -21.45 12.40
N THR A 175 -26.31 -22.43 13.17
CA THR A 175 -27.45 -22.24 14.08
C THR A 175 -27.10 -21.29 15.23
N ALA A 176 -25.89 -21.38 15.77
CA ALA A 176 -25.40 -20.44 16.78
C ALA A 176 -25.25 -19.03 16.21
N LYS A 177 -24.93 -18.89 14.91
CA LYS A 177 -24.93 -17.63 14.17
C LYS A 177 -26.34 -17.06 14.05
N ALA A 178 -27.36 -17.88 13.79
CA ALA A 178 -28.73 -17.46 13.57
C ALA A 178 -29.55 -17.14 14.84
N ARG A 179 -29.26 -17.77 15.99
CA ARG A 179 -30.08 -17.64 17.23
C ARG A 179 -29.86 -16.36 18.04
N ASN A 180 -28.75 -15.64 17.86
CA ASN A 180 -28.42 -14.42 18.62
C ASN A 180 -28.84 -13.13 17.89
N GLY A 181 -30.15 -12.98 17.64
CA GLY A 181 -30.78 -11.86 16.91
C GLY A 181 -30.70 -10.46 17.53
N THR A 182 -29.78 -10.19 18.44
CA THR A 182 -29.48 -8.84 18.96
C THR A 182 -27.99 -8.76 19.30
N VAL A 183 -27.22 -8.08 18.44
CA VAL A 183 -25.89 -7.48 18.72
C VAL A 183 -24.92 -8.42 19.47
N VAL A 184 -24.34 -9.39 18.75
CA VAL A 184 -22.90 -9.79 18.69
C VAL A 184 -22.79 -11.25 18.22
N LEU A 185 -22.37 -11.45 16.97
CA LEU A 185 -22.09 -12.74 16.32
C LEU A 185 -20.68 -13.24 16.69
N ALA A 186 -20.42 -13.43 17.98
CA ALA A 186 -19.14 -13.92 18.49
C ALA A 186 -19.23 -15.39 18.88
N GLN A 187 -18.49 -16.24 18.17
CA GLN A 187 -18.41 -17.67 18.42
C GLN A 187 -17.04 -18.09 18.89
N VAL A 188 -17.01 -19.02 19.83
CA VAL A 188 -15.76 -19.56 20.38
C VAL A 188 -15.75 -21.07 20.18
N LEU A 189 -14.88 -21.54 19.30
CA LEU A 189 -14.56 -22.94 19.05
C LEU A 189 -13.62 -23.43 20.15
N SER A 190 -14.13 -24.21 21.10
CA SER A 190 -13.34 -24.73 22.22
C SER A 190 -13.16 -26.25 22.11
N GLY A 191 -11.96 -26.76 22.37
CA GLY A 191 -11.65 -28.19 22.26
C GLY A 191 -10.18 -28.50 22.56
N GLY A 192 -9.85 -29.79 22.75
CA GLY A 192 -8.49 -30.24 23.07
C GLY A 192 -7.45 -29.98 21.96
N GLY A 193 -6.17 -30.21 22.25
CA GLY A 193 -5.12 -30.18 21.22
C GLY A 193 -5.39 -31.20 20.09
N GLY A 194 -5.16 -30.81 18.84
CA GLY A 194 -5.21 -31.73 17.69
C GLY A 194 -6.62 -32.11 17.17
N VAL A 195 -7.71 -31.58 17.75
CA VAL A 195 -9.10 -31.86 17.32
C VAL A 195 -9.53 -31.14 16.02
N GLY A 196 -8.70 -30.26 15.46
CA GLY A 196 -8.97 -29.59 14.18
C GLY A 196 -9.63 -28.21 14.24
N LYS A 197 -9.60 -27.51 15.38
CA LYS A 197 -10.24 -26.18 15.53
C LYS A 197 -9.79 -25.15 14.50
N THR A 198 -8.48 -24.98 14.34
CA THR A 198 -7.87 -24.07 13.37
C THR A 198 -8.24 -24.43 11.92
N GLN A 199 -8.31 -25.72 11.60
CA GLN A 199 -8.72 -26.20 10.28
C GLN A 199 -10.20 -25.91 10.00
N LEU A 200 -11.07 -26.08 11.02
CA LEU A 200 -12.48 -25.71 10.88
C LEU A 200 -12.65 -24.20 10.73
N ALA A 201 -11.90 -23.38 11.49
CA ALA A 201 -11.90 -21.93 11.34
C ALA A 201 -11.39 -21.48 9.96
N ALA A 202 -10.36 -22.13 9.42
CA ALA A 202 -9.85 -21.89 8.08
C ALA A 202 -10.88 -22.26 6.99
N ALA A 203 -11.61 -23.37 7.16
CA ALA A 203 -12.72 -23.74 6.28
C ALA A 203 -13.83 -22.69 6.32
N CYS A 204 -14.21 -22.23 7.52
CA CYS A 204 -15.16 -21.14 7.72
C CYS A 204 -14.71 -19.84 7.03
N ALA A 205 -13.44 -19.46 7.12
CA ALA A 205 -12.89 -18.29 6.46
C ALA A 205 -12.88 -18.44 4.92
N THR A 206 -12.50 -19.60 4.42
CA THR A 206 -12.51 -19.91 2.98
C THR A 206 -13.92 -19.82 2.41
N ASP A 207 -14.91 -20.36 3.13
CA ASP A 207 -16.29 -20.34 2.69
C ASP A 207 -16.94 -18.97 2.85
N ALA A 208 -16.57 -18.20 3.88
CA ALA A 208 -16.96 -16.81 4.02
C ALA A 208 -16.58 -15.98 2.78
N PHE A 209 -15.37 -16.16 2.26
CA PHE A 209 -14.97 -15.52 0.99
C PHE A 209 -15.81 -15.98 -0.20
N ARG A 210 -16.09 -17.29 -0.33
CA ARG A 210 -16.96 -17.82 -1.39
C ARG A 210 -18.39 -17.29 -1.31
N GLU A 211 -18.88 -17.04 -0.09
CA GLU A 211 -20.19 -16.44 0.19
C GLU A 211 -20.19 -14.90 0.04
N GLY A 212 -19.05 -14.30 -0.32
CA GLY A 212 -18.88 -12.89 -0.65
C GLY A 212 -18.64 -11.97 0.55
N VAL A 213 -18.07 -12.46 1.65
CA VAL A 213 -17.59 -11.60 2.74
C VAL A 213 -16.51 -10.66 2.21
N ASP A 214 -16.64 -9.37 2.51
CA ASP A 214 -15.77 -8.31 2.00
C ASP A 214 -14.41 -8.31 2.71
N LEU A 215 -14.38 -8.51 4.03
CA LEU A 215 -13.13 -8.49 4.83
C LEU A 215 -12.96 -9.79 5.63
N VAL A 216 -11.79 -10.42 5.54
CA VAL A 216 -11.35 -11.44 6.51
C VAL A 216 -10.07 -10.99 7.20
N VAL A 217 -10.08 -10.95 8.53
CA VAL A 217 -8.89 -10.70 9.34
C VAL A 217 -8.56 -11.95 10.14
N TRP A 218 -7.39 -12.55 9.90
CA TRP A 218 -6.86 -13.67 10.66
C TRP A 218 -5.77 -13.21 11.63
N ALA A 219 -6.04 -13.27 12.93
CA ALA A 219 -5.10 -12.88 13.98
C ALA A 219 -4.79 -14.06 14.91
N LEU A 220 -3.51 -14.28 15.18
CA LEU A 220 -3.08 -15.17 16.26
C LEU A 220 -3.34 -14.46 17.60
N ALA A 221 -4.16 -15.07 18.44
CA ALA A 221 -4.67 -14.52 19.68
C ALA A 221 -4.01 -15.11 20.93
N THR A 222 -2.74 -15.54 20.79
CA THR A 222 -1.91 -16.02 21.91
C THR A 222 -1.57 -14.90 22.89
N GLU A 223 -1.52 -13.65 22.41
CA GLU A 223 -1.27 -12.44 23.19
C GLU A 223 -2.08 -11.26 22.64
N ALA A 224 -2.44 -10.29 23.50
CA ALA A 224 -3.23 -9.13 23.09
C ALA A 224 -2.49 -8.25 22.06
N GLN A 225 -1.16 -8.12 22.20
CA GLN A 225 -0.36 -7.26 21.32
C GLN A 225 -0.33 -7.77 19.88
N THR A 226 -0.32 -9.09 19.67
CA THR A 226 -0.38 -9.70 18.33
C THR A 226 -1.68 -9.36 17.61
N VAL A 227 -2.80 -9.33 18.35
CA VAL A 227 -4.12 -8.94 17.82
C VAL A 227 -4.15 -7.45 17.50
N ILE A 228 -3.66 -6.59 18.41
CA ILE A 228 -3.59 -5.13 18.20
C ILE A 228 -2.78 -4.82 16.94
N THR A 229 -1.61 -5.42 16.78
CA THR A 229 -0.76 -5.23 15.60
C THR A 229 -1.47 -5.68 14.33
N ARG A 230 -2.18 -6.82 14.35
CA ARG A 230 -2.92 -7.31 13.18
C ARG A 230 -4.08 -6.38 12.81
N TYR A 231 -4.77 -5.82 13.79
CA TYR A 231 -5.84 -4.85 13.57
C TYR A 231 -5.31 -3.53 13.03
N ALA A 232 -4.22 -3.01 13.58
CA ALA A 232 -3.58 -1.81 13.05
C ALA A 232 -3.20 -1.99 11.57
N GLN A 233 -2.63 -3.15 11.21
CA GLN A 233 -2.33 -3.49 9.82
C GLN A 233 -3.58 -3.55 8.93
N ALA A 234 -4.69 -4.11 9.42
CA ALA A 234 -5.95 -4.09 8.69
C ALA A 234 -6.48 -2.66 8.53
N ALA A 235 -6.38 -1.81 9.55
CA ALA A 235 -6.78 -0.40 9.49
C ALA A 235 -5.99 0.36 8.42
N THR A 236 -4.67 0.17 8.37
CA THR A 236 -3.79 0.76 7.36
C THR A 236 -4.10 0.23 5.96
N ARG A 237 -4.30 -1.09 5.80
CA ARG A 237 -4.61 -1.69 4.50
C ARG A 237 -5.97 -1.24 3.95
N LEU A 238 -6.93 -0.98 4.84
CA LEU A 238 -8.24 -0.42 4.51
C LEU A 238 -8.21 1.11 4.34
N GLN A 239 -7.07 1.76 4.59
CA GLN A 239 -6.88 3.21 4.50
C GLN A 239 -7.94 3.98 5.31
N LEU A 240 -8.22 3.52 6.54
CA LEU A 240 -9.28 4.14 7.35
C LEU A 240 -8.89 5.57 7.76
N PRO A 241 -9.86 6.52 7.79
CA PRO A 241 -9.61 7.89 8.21
C PRO A 241 -9.03 7.97 9.62
N GLY A 242 -7.96 8.75 9.80
CA GLY A 242 -7.30 8.96 11.09
C GLY A 242 -6.25 7.90 11.46
N VAL A 243 -6.08 6.85 10.64
CA VAL A 243 -4.98 5.89 10.81
C VAL A 243 -3.67 6.59 10.43
N SER A 244 -2.79 6.77 11.40
CA SER A 244 -1.46 7.34 11.16
C SER A 244 -0.43 6.26 10.86
N GLY A 245 -0.71 5.02 11.27
CA GLY A 245 0.26 3.93 11.20
C GLY A 245 1.37 4.07 12.24
N GLU A 246 1.28 5.01 13.20
CA GLU A 246 2.31 5.31 14.19
C GLU A 246 1.98 4.87 15.61
N ASP A 247 0.73 4.52 15.88
CA ASP A 247 0.24 4.10 17.21
C ASP A 247 -0.69 2.89 17.04
N PRO A 248 -0.14 1.66 17.01
CA PRO A 248 -0.92 0.46 16.72
C PRO A 248 -2.16 0.27 17.61
N PRO A 249 -2.13 0.53 18.92
CA PRO A 249 -3.34 0.57 19.75
C PRO A 249 -4.42 1.53 19.26
N THR A 250 -4.06 2.74 18.83
CA THR A 250 -5.02 3.74 18.33
C THR A 250 -5.56 3.34 16.97
N ASP A 251 -4.70 2.90 16.05
CA ASP A 251 -5.10 2.43 14.71
C ASP A 251 -6.01 1.19 14.80
N ALA A 252 -5.69 0.25 15.71
CA ALA A 252 -6.53 -0.90 15.98
C ALA A 252 -7.91 -0.51 16.54
N ARG A 253 -8.01 0.56 17.34
CA ARG A 253 -9.31 1.10 17.79
C ARG A 253 -10.10 1.68 16.64
N LEU A 254 -9.46 2.40 15.72
CA LEU A 254 -10.13 2.91 14.51
C LEU A 254 -10.70 1.79 13.65
N LEU A 255 -9.98 0.66 13.51
CA LEU A 255 -10.55 -0.52 12.87
C LEU A 255 -11.78 -1.04 13.63
N LEU A 256 -11.70 -1.20 14.95
CA LEU A 256 -12.82 -1.70 15.75
C LEU A 256 -14.06 -0.79 15.65
N ASP A 257 -13.86 0.52 15.65
CA ASP A 257 -14.92 1.51 15.46
C ASP A 257 -15.53 1.38 14.05
N TRP A 258 -14.70 1.21 13.02
CA TRP A 258 -15.17 0.98 11.65
C TRP A 258 -15.94 -0.34 11.51
N LEU A 259 -15.43 -1.45 12.06
CA LEU A 259 -16.08 -2.76 12.07
C LEU A 259 -17.44 -2.69 12.77
N ALA A 260 -17.56 -1.85 13.80
CA ALA A 260 -18.82 -1.64 14.52
C ALA A 260 -19.91 -0.97 13.69
N THR A 261 -19.55 -0.11 12.73
CA THR A 261 -20.51 0.72 11.99
C THR A 261 -20.63 0.39 10.51
N THR A 262 -19.69 -0.36 9.94
CA THR A 262 -19.68 -0.68 8.50
C THR A 262 -20.87 -1.54 8.08
N ARG A 263 -21.34 -1.34 6.85
CA ARG A 263 -22.34 -2.21 6.20
C ARG A 263 -21.70 -3.33 5.37
N ARG A 264 -20.38 -3.33 5.23
CA ARG A 264 -19.65 -4.44 4.61
C ARG A 264 -19.71 -5.68 5.48
N ARG A 265 -19.75 -6.84 4.85
CA ARG A 265 -19.70 -8.13 5.54
C ARG A 265 -18.26 -8.43 5.91
N TRP A 266 -18.02 -8.78 7.18
CA TRP A 266 -16.66 -9.05 7.63
C TRP A 266 -16.60 -10.25 8.58
N LEU A 267 -15.46 -10.93 8.56
CA LEU A 267 -15.10 -12.01 9.47
C LEU A 267 -13.77 -11.69 10.15
N VAL A 268 -13.73 -11.77 11.47
CA VAL A 268 -12.48 -11.74 12.25
C VAL A 268 -12.27 -13.10 12.90
N VAL A 269 -11.15 -13.75 12.57
CA VAL A 269 -10.71 -15.00 13.19
C VAL A 269 -9.63 -14.73 14.23
N LEU A 270 -9.88 -15.13 15.48
CA LEU A 270 -8.95 -15.07 16.61
C LEU A 270 -8.46 -16.49 16.94
N ASP A 271 -7.33 -16.90 16.35
CA ASP A 271 -6.82 -18.27 16.45
C ASP A 271 -5.90 -18.47 17.67
N ASP A 272 -6.05 -19.59 18.38
CA ASP A 272 -5.35 -20.00 19.61
C ASP A 272 -5.45 -18.97 20.76
N LEU A 273 -6.67 -18.50 21.03
CA LEU A 273 -7.00 -17.61 22.15
C LEU A 273 -6.66 -18.24 23.50
N THR A 274 -5.68 -17.66 24.20
CA THR A 274 -5.17 -18.13 25.51
C THR A 274 -5.76 -17.36 26.71
N ASP A 275 -5.96 -16.05 26.58
CA ASP A 275 -6.51 -15.17 27.62
C ASP A 275 -7.61 -14.23 27.05
N PRO A 276 -8.90 -14.55 27.24
CA PRO A 276 -10.01 -13.71 26.76
C PRO A 276 -10.20 -12.45 27.59
N ALA A 277 -9.70 -12.40 28.83
CA ALA A 277 -9.85 -11.24 29.70
C ALA A 277 -8.91 -10.13 29.24
N ALA A 278 -7.65 -10.47 28.92
CA ALA A 278 -6.69 -9.55 28.32
C ALA A 278 -7.17 -8.95 26.99
N LEU A 279 -7.93 -9.72 26.20
CA LEU A 279 -8.50 -9.27 24.92
C LEU A 279 -9.86 -8.58 25.04
N GLY A 280 -10.38 -8.35 26.25
CA GLY A 280 -11.72 -7.81 26.47
C GLY A 280 -12.00 -6.51 25.72
N ALA A 281 -11.04 -5.57 25.72
CA ALA A 281 -11.16 -4.27 25.03
C ALA A 281 -10.96 -4.35 23.50
N TRP A 282 -10.46 -5.48 23.00
CA TRP A 282 -10.07 -5.69 21.59
C TRP A 282 -11.00 -6.69 20.88
N TRP A 283 -12.14 -6.99 21.47
CA TRP A 283 -13.12 -7.89 20.86
C TRP A 283 -13.99 -7.13 19.84
N PRO A 284 -14.04 -7.52 18.56
CA PRO A 284 -14.85 -6.81 17.57
C PRO A 284 -16.35 -6.91 17.87
N VAL A 285 -17.05 -5.81 17.63
CA VAL A 285 -18.51 -5.72 17.76
C VAL A 285 -19.06 -5.26 16.42
N SER A 286 -20.25 -5.74 16.03
CA SER A 286 -21.00 -5.24 14.87
C SER A 286 -22.34 -4.69 15.36
N ARG A 287 -22.61 -3.40 15.10
CA ARG A 287 -23.91 -2.77 15.38
C ARG A 287 -24.88 -2.89 14.20
N THR A 288 -24.35 -3.17 13.01
CA THR A 288 -25.09 -3.35 11.75
C THR A 288 -25.53 -4.79 11.49
N GLY A 289 -24.95 -5.76 12.21
CA GLY A 289 -25.24 -7.19 12.06
C GLY A 289 -24.50 -7.86 10.91
N THR A 290 -23.58 -7.17 10.25
CA THR A 290 -22.82 -7.67 9.08
C THR A 290 -21.50 -8.35 9.45
N GLY A 291 -21.12 -8.30 10.73
CA GLY A 291 -19.83 -8.81 11.22
C GLY A 291 -19.91 -10.13 11.96
N TRP A 292 -18.93 -11.01 11.72
CA TRP A 292 -18.77 -12.30 12.39
C TRP A 292 -17.41 -12.37 13.10
N VAL A 293 -17.39 -12.78 14.37
CA VAL A 293 -16.15 -13.07 15.10
C VAL A 293 -16.09 -14.56 15.41
N LEU A 294 -15.01 -15.22 15.01
CA LEU A 294 -14.76 -16.63 15.27
C LEU A 294 -13.43 -16.79 16.02
N ALA A 295 -13.47 -17.27 17.25
CA ALA A 295 -12.25 -17.53 18.03
C ALA A 295 -12.01 -19.04 18.19
N THR A 296 -10.76 -19.49 18.18
CA THR A 296 -10.41 -20.86 18.59
C THR A 296 -9.69 -20.83 19.94
N THR A 297 -9.98 -21.77 20.83
CA THR A 297 -9.35 -21.81 22.16
C THR A 297 -9.26 -23.22 22.73
N ARG A 298 -8.34 -23.43 23.68
CA ARG A 298 -8.21 -24.68 24.46
C ARG A 298 -8.92 -24.60 25.81
N MET A 299 -9.35 -23.41 26.24
CA MET A 299 -9.94 -23.26 27.58
C MET A 299 -11.35 -23.81 27.65
N LYS A 300 -11.64 -24.50 28.76
CA LYS A 300 -12.95 -25.07 29.07
C LYS A 300 -13.81 -24.21 30.00
N GLY A 301 -13.35 -23.01 30.37
CA GLY A 301 -14.06 -22.07 31.26
C GLY A 301 -15.09 -21.16 30.57
N PRO A 302 -15.86 -20.37 31.34
CA PRO A 302 -16.79 -19.36 30.80
C PRO A 302 -16.04 -18.21 30.12
N MET A 303 -16.48 -17.81 28.93
CA MET A 303 -15.81 -16.78 28.12
C MET A 303 -16.25 -15.34 28.45
N GLY A 304 -17.30 -15.15 29.26
CA GLY A 304 -17.90 -13.84 29.55
C GLY A 304 -18.61 -13.19 28.34
N GLY A 305 -19.47 -12.20 28.58
CA GLY A 305 -19.95 -11.28 27.54
C GLY A 305 -20.95 -11.82 26.50
N GLY A 306 -21.73 -12.87 26.79
CA GLY A 306 -22.81 -13.34 25.89
C GLY A 306 -22.34 -14.13 24.64
N ARG A 307 -21.07 -14.56 24.60
CA ARG A 307 -20.44 -15.26 23.47
C ARG A 307 -20.95 -16.70 23.35
N ALA A 308 -21.28 -17.14 22.13
CA ALA A 308 -21.75 -18.50 21.88
C ALA A 308 -20.56 -19.46 21.77
N ARG A 309 -20.43 -20.36 22.75
CA ARG A 309 -19.39 -21.40 22.72
C ARG A 309 -19.88 -22.62 21.95
N VAL A 310 -19.06 -23.08 21.01
CA VAL A 310 -19.26 -24.34 20.30
C VAL A 310 -18.12 -25.27 20.70
N ASP A 311 -18.46 -26.30 21.49
CA ASP A 311 -17.50 -27.34 21.82
C ASP A 311 -17.24 -28.22 20.61
N ILE A 312 -15.97 -28.24 20.20
CA ILE A 312 -15.41 -29.09 19.17
C ILE A 312 -14.80 -30.31 19.85
N ASP A 313 -15.36 -31.46 19.52
CA ASP A 313 -14.83 -32.75 19.96
C ASP A 313 -13.95 -33.38 18.87
N VAL A 314 -13.45 -34.57 19.15
CA VAL A 314 -12.80 -35.48 18.18
C VAL A 314 -13.74 -35.81 17.01
N TYR A 315 -13.23 -36.46 15.95
CA TYR A 315 -14.09 -36.89 14.85
C TYR A 315 -15.13 -37.91 15.33
N GLU A 316 -16.31 -37.90 14.72
CA GLU A 316 -17.23 -39.02 14.84
C GLU A 316 -16.63 -40.28 14.19
N PRO A 317 -17.08 -41.50 14.54
CA PRO A 317 -16.58 -42.73 13.93
C PRO A 317 -16.69 -42.73 12.40
N ALA A 318 -17.79 -42.19 11.86
CA ALA A 318 -18.00 -42.06 10.42
C ALA A 318 -17.00 -41.09 9.77
N GLU A 319 -16.72 -39.96 10.40
CA GLU A 319 -15.75 -38.96 9.95
C GLU A 319 -14.31 -39.52 10.00
N SER A 320 -13.97 -40.28 11.05
CA SER A 320 -12.67 -40.95 11.15
C SER A 320 -12.46 -42.00 10.06
N ALA A 321 -13.49 -42.80 9.78
CA ALA A 321 -13.44 -43.80 8.73
C ALA A 321 -13.39 -43.16 7.33
N ALA A 322 -14.13 -42.07 7.11
CA ALA A 322 -14.05 -41.28 5.89
C ALA A 322 -12.65 -40.68 5.68
N TYR A 323 -12.08 -40.09 6.74
CA TYR A 323 -10.71 -39.56 6.73
C TYR A 323 -9.68 -40.60 6.31
N LEU A 324 -9.64 -41.76 6.98
CA LEU A 324 -8.69 -42.84 6.65
C LEU A 324 -8.88 -43.33 5.21
N ARG A 325 -10.14 -43.47 4.77
CA ARG A 325 -10.47 -43.89 3.42
C ARG A 325 -9.94 -42.91 2.38
N GLU A 326 -10.35 -41.64 2.47
CA GLU A 326 -9.95 -40.60 1.53
C GLU A 326 -8.44 -40.41 1.50
N ARG A 327 -7.80 -40.37 2.67
CA ARG A 327 -6.35 -40.17 2.79
C ARG A 327 -5.54 -41.29 2.14
N LEU A 328 -5.91 -42.56 2.37
CA LEU A 328 -5.20 -43.72 1.80
C LEU A 328 -5.54 -43.93 0.33
N HIS A 329 -6.79 -43.72 -0.10
CA HIS A 329 -7.13 -43.77 -1.52
C HIS A 329 -6.44 -42.67 -2.33
N GLY A 330 -6.31 -41.46 -1.79
CA GLY A 330 -5.59 -40.36 -2.42
C GLY A 330 -4.10 -40.66 -2.66
N GLU A 331 -3.51 -41.59 -1.91
CA GLU A 331 -2.13 -42.07 -2.11
C GLU A 331 -2.05 -43.41 -2.85
N ASN A 332 -3.15 -43.86 -3.48
CA ASN A 332 -3.26 -45.19 -4.12
C ASN A 332 -3.03 -46.39 -3.18
N MET A 333 -3.20 -46.18 -1.87
CA MET A 333 -3.00 -47.18 -0.81
C MET A 333 -4.33 -47.68 -0.20
N GLY A 334 -5.43 -47.59 -0.95
CA GLY A 334 -6.76 -48.03 -0.47
C GLY A 334 -6.83 -49.52 -0.09
N HIS A 335 -5.92 -50.35 -0.60
CA HIS A 335 -5.83 -51.77 -0.27
C HIS A 335 -5.32 -52.06 1.16
N LEU A 336 -4.78 -51.05 1.86
CA LEU A 336 -4.33 -51.16 3.26
C LEU A 336 -5.50 -51.05 4.26
N LEU A 337 -6.69 -50.65 3.81
CA LEU A 337 -7.89 -50.60 4.63
C LEU A 337 -8.42 -52.02 4.87
N ASP A 338 -8.35 -52.48 6.12
CA ASP A 338 -8.91 -53.76 6.56
C ASP A 338 -10.04 -53.56 7.59
N ASP A 339 -10.59 -54.65 8.11
CA ASP A 339 -11.71 -54.65 9.06
C ASP A 339 -11.36 -54.02 10.43
N GLN A 340 -10.08 -53.76 10.71
CA GLN A 340 -9.63 -53.08 11.93
C GLN A 340 -9.59 -51.56 11.83
N ALA A 341 -9.98 -50.96 10.69
CA ALA A 341 -10.02 -49.50 10.55
C ALA A 341 -10.84 -48.79 11.66
N PRO A 342 -12.03 -49.28 12.07
CA PRO A 342 -12.76 -48.69 13.20
C PRO A 342 -12.00 -48.80 14.52
N THR A 343 -11.46 -49.99 14.85
CA THR A 343 -10.68 -50.21 16.08
C THR A 343 -9.42 -49.33 16.13
N LEU A 344 -8.79 -49.10 14.98
CA LEU A 344 -7.66 -48.20 14.87
C LEU A 344 -8.08 -46.74 15.16
N ALA A 345 -9.19 -46.29 14.59
CA ALA A 345 -9.71 -44.95 14.86
C ALA A 345 -10.03 -44.76 16.35
N ASP A 346 -10.62 -45.76 17.00
CA ASP A 346 -10.89 -45.76 18.44
C ASP A 346 -9.58 -45.65 19.26
N ALA A 347 -8.55 -46.43 18.89
CA ALA A 347 -7.25 -46.42 19.57
C ALA A 347 -6.51 -45.08 19.43
N LEU A 348 -6.68 -44.40 18.29
CA LEU A 348 -6.17 -43.05 18.03
C LEU A 348 -7.03 -41.95 18.66
N GLY A 349 -8.12 -42.31 19.34
CA GLY A 349 -9.05 -41.39 19.99
C GLY A 349 -9.82 -40.51 19.01
N HIS A 350 -9.99 -40.95 17.76
CA HIS A 350 -10.62 -40.18 16.68
C HIS A 350 -10.01 -38.77 16.45
N LEU A 351 -8.76 -38.56 16.83
CA LEU A 351 -8.08 -37.27 16.69
C LEU A 351 -7.62 -37.07 15.23
N PRO A 352 -8.03 -35.99 14.54
CA PRO A 352 -7.62 -35.72 13.16
C PRO A 352 -6.11 -35.74 12.96
N LEU A 353 -5.34 -35.15 13.88
CA LEU A 353 -3.88 -35.14 13.80
C LEU A 353 -3.27 -36.54 13.95
N ALA A 354 -3.78 -37.35 14.90
CA ALA A 354 -3.28 -38.71 15.12
C ALA A 354 -3.62 -39.64 13.94
N LEU A 355 -4.82 -39.49 13.37
CA LEU A 355 -5.23 -40.18 12.15
C LEU A 355 -4.36 -39.80 10.94
N GLY A 356 -4.00 -38.51 10.80
CA GLY A 356 -3.11 -38.04 9.75
C GLY A 356 -1.71 -38.64 9.83
N LEU A 357 -1.12 -38.67 11.03
CA LEU A 357 0.18 -39.31 11.28
C LEU A 357 0.11 -40.83 11.03
N ALA A 358 -0.95 -41.49 11.50
CA ALA A 358 -1.13 -42.93 11.30
C ALA A 358 -1.30 -43.32 9.83
N ALA A 359 -2.14 -42.60 9.08
CA ALA A 359 -2.36 -42.85 7.66
C ALA A 359 -1.07 -42.65 6.85
N ALA A 360 -0.32 -41.58 7.13
CA ALA A 360 0.97 -41.33 6.51
C ALA A 360 1.99 -42.45 6.82
N TYR A 361 2.08 -42.88 8.09
CA TYR A 361 2.93 -44.00 8.47
C TYR A 361 2.55 -45.28 7.73
N MET A 362 1.27 -45.62 7.72
CA MET A 362 0.75 -46.83 7.07
C MET A 362 1.06 -46.85 5.58
N ALA A 363 0.88 -45.73 4.88
CA ALA A 363 1.15 -45.64 3.46
C ALA A 363 2.65 -45.81 3.14
N ASN A 364 3.55 -45.25 3.96
CA ASN A 364 4.99 -45.36 3.75
C ASN A 364 5.57 -46.72 4.13
N GLU A 365 5.01 -47.37 5.15
CA GLU A 365 5.45 -48.68 5.64
C GLU A 365 4.65 -49.84 5.02
N GLU A 366 3.72 -49.54 4.11
CA GLU A 366 2.77 -50.47 3.48
C GLU A 366 2.06 -51.38 4.49
N LEU A 367 1.56 -50.79 5.58
CA LEU A 367 0.90 -51.51 6.67
C LEU A 367 -0.61 -51.39 6.62
N THR A 368 -1.29 -52.52 6.84
CA THR A 368 -2.74 -52.52 7.05
C THR A 368 -3.13 -51.89 8.39
N CYS A 369 -4.40 -51.49 8.57
CA CYS A 369 -4.86 -50.90 9.83
C CYS A 369 -4.59 -51.84 11.02
N ALA A 370 -4.81 -53.15 10.87
CA ALA A 370 -4.53 -54.14 11.91
C ALA A 370 -3.03 -54.19 12.30
N ALA A 371 -2.12 -54.04 11.33
CA ALA A 371 -0.69 -54.07 11.58
C ALA A 371 -0.19 -52.81 12.30
N TYR A 372 -0.67 -51.63 11.88
CA TYR A 372 -0.34 -50.38 12.55
C TYR A 372 -0.90 -50.32 13.97
N LEU A 373 -2.15 -50.75 14.19
CA LEU A 373 -2.77 -50.81 15.51
C LEU A 373 -1.93 -51.60 16.54
N ARG A 374 -1.30 -52.71 16.10
CA ARG A 374 -0.37 -53.48 16.96
C ARG A 374 0.87 -52.65 17.35
N ARG A 375 1.52 -51.99 16.39
CA ARG A 375 2.69 -51.12 16.65
C ARG A 375 2.33 -49.95 17.56
N PHE A 376 1.18 -49.33 17.32
CA PHE A 376 0.64 -48.24 18.14
C PHE A 376 0.39 -48.69 19.58
N THR A 377 -0.26 -49.83 19.77
CA THR A 377 -0.59 -50.34 21.11
C THR A 377 0.68 -50.71 21.91
N ASP A 378 1.66 -51.33 21.27
CA ASP A 378 2.94 -51.66 21.89
C ASP A 378 3.71 -50.38 22.29
N ARG A 379 3.85 -49.41 21.37
CA ARG A 379 4.53 -48.13 21.67
C ARG A 379 3.83 -47.36 22.79
N ARG A 380 2.50 -47.31 22.79
CA ARG A 380 1.69 -46.67 23.83
C ARG A 380 1.91 -47.33 25.19
N THR A 381 2.00 -48.65 25.24
CA THR A 381 2.25 -49.40 26.48
C THR A 381 3.62 -49.04 27.05
N ARG A 382 4.67 -49.03 26.23
CA ARG A 382 6.02 -48.61 26.63
C ARG A 382 6.07 -47.15 27.11
N LEU A 383 5.32 -46.26 26.46
CA LEU A 383 5.23 -44.85 26.86
C LEU A 383 4.56 -44.70 28.23
N ASN A 384 3.51 -45.48 28.51
CA ASN A 384 2.82 -45.48 29.80
C ASN A 384 3.68 -46.04 30.93
N GLU A 385 4.56 -47.00 30.64
CA GLU A 385 5.53 -47.51 31.61
C GLU A 385 6.62 -46.47 31.94
N ALA A 386 6.95 -45.58 30.99
CA ALA A 386 8.01 -44.60 31.12
C ALA A 386 7.57 -43.24 31.71
N LEU A 387 6.29 -42.85 31.59
CA LEU A 387 5.77 -41.55 31.99
C LEU A 387 4.54 -41.65 32.92
N PRO A 388 4.54 -40.99 34.10
CA PRO A 388 3.42 -41.02 35.04
C PRO A 388 2.08 -40.55 34.45
N ASP A 389 0.96 -41.05 34.98
CA ASP A 389 -0.40 -40.74 34.49
C ASP A 389 -0.73 -39.24 34.42
N TRP A 390 -0.21 -38.45 35.37
CA TRP A 390 -0.44 -37.00 35.48
C TRP A 390 0.31 -36.14 34.44
N ALA A 391 1.21 -36.73 33.63
CA ALA A 391 1.92 -36.01 32.58
C ALA A 391 1.02 -35.63 31.38
N ASP A 392 -0.16 -36.25 31.23
CA ASP A 392 -1.15 -35.92 30.20
C ASP A 392 -2.33 -35.17 30.82
N MET A 393 -2.15 -33.87 31.05
CA MET A 393 -3.17 -33.01 31.67
C MET A 393 -4.45 -32.83 30.81
N GLU A 394 -4.40 -33.17 29.51
CA GLU A 394 -5.51 -32.98 28.56
C GLU A 394 -6.24 -34.30 28.18
N GLY A 395 -5.66 -35.47 28.48
CA GLY A 395 -6.24 -36.81 28.27
C GLY A 395 -6.15 -37.38 26.85
N TYR A 396 -5.68 -36.57 25.90
CA TYR A 396 -5.55 -36.89 24.47
C TYR A 396 -4.12 -36.69 23.94
N GLY A 397 -3.21 -36.16 24.77
CA GLY A 397 -1.83 -35.90 24.38
C GLY A 397 -1.07 -37.19 24.10
N ARG A 398 -1.35 -38.27 24.86
CA ARG A 398 -0.68 -39.57 24.68
C ARG A 398 -0.88 -40.19 23.30
N GLN A 399 -2.08 -40.09 22.72
CA GLN A 399 -2.40 -40.68 21.41
C GLN A 399 -1.59 -39.98 20.31
N ILE A 400 -1.58 -38.64 20.32
CA ILE A 400 -0.80 -37.84 19.36
C ILE A 400 0.69 -38.10 19.55
N THR A 401 1.20 -38.07 20.79
CA THR A 401 2.61 -38.34 21.09
C THR A 401 3.02 -39.74 20.64
N THR A 402 2.17 -40.75 20.84
CA THR A 402 2.46 -42.13 20.38
C THR A 402 2.56 -42.20 18.85
N ALA A 403 1.59 -41.62 18.13
CA ALA A 403 1.60 -41.61 16.66
C ALA A 403 2.77 -40.79 16.10
N LEU A 404 3.12 -39.69 16.75
CA LEU A 404 4.26 -38.84 16.39
C LEU A 404 5.58 -39.56 16.58
N LEU A 405 5.80 -40.20 17.74
CA LEU A 405 7.02 -40.96 18.03
C LEU A 405 7.19 -42.12 17.07
N LEU A 406 6.12 -42.85 16.72
CA LEU A 406 6.19 -43.89 15.70
C LEU A 406 6.64 -43.33 14.35
N SER A 407 6.03 -42.23 13.90
CA SER A 407 6.37 -41.60 12.62
C SER A 407 7.80 -41.07 12.60
N LEU A 408 8.27 -40.51 13.72
CA LEU A 408 9.67 -40.09 13.88
C LEU A 408 10.64 -41.27 13.86
N ASP A 409 10.31 -42.37 14.57
CA ASP A 409 11.16 -43.56 14.61
C ASP A 409 11.25 -44.24 13.23
N ALA A 410 10.16 -44.29 12.47
CA ALA A 410 10.18 -44.80 11.09
C ALA A 410 10.92 -43.87 10.13
N ALA A 411 10.73 -42.56 10.25
CA ALA A 411 11.51 -41.58 9.49
C ALA A 411 13.01 -41.75 9.77
N ARG A 412 13.43 -41.86 11.03
CA ARG A 412 14.82 -42.14 11.44
C ARG A 412 15.35 -43.47 10.88
N ALA A 413 14.54 -44.52 10.89
CA ALA A 413 14.95 -45.83 10.36
C ALA A 413 15.09 -45.82 8.82
N THR A 414 14.29 -45.01 8.13
CA THR A 414 14.34 -44.84 6.67
C THR A 414 15.47 -43.88 6.24
N ASP A 415 15.88 -42.99 7.13
CA ASP A 415 16.84 -41.95 6.86
C ASP A 415 18.28 -42.49 6.77
N THR A 416 18.76 -42.65 5.55
CA THR A 416 20.13 -43.10 5.29
C THR A 416 21.19 -42.01 5.50
N THR A 417 20.79 -40.74 5.57
CA THR A 417 21.73 -39.60 5.74
C THR A 417 21.81 -39.13 7.19
N GLY A 418 20.83 -39.51 8.02
CA GLY A 418 20.72 -39.10 9.42
C GLY A 418 20.25 -37.66 9.62
N LEU A 419 19.88 -36.94 8.54
CA LEU A 419 19.50 -35.53 8.56
C LEU A 419 18.06 -35.24 9.02
N ALA A 420 17.17 -36.24 9.03
CA ALA A 420 15.75 -36.06 9.32
C ALA A 420 15.52 -35.42 10.69
N GLU A 421 16.27 -35.84 11.71
CA GLU A 421 16.10 -35.29 13.06
C GLU A 421 16.62 -33.84 13.19
N PRO A 422 17.82 -33.47 12.73
CA PRO A 422 18.27 -32.09 12.86
C PRO A 422 17.54 -31.11 11.94
N VAL A 423 17.12 -31.54 10.74
CA VAL A 423 16.18 -30.77 9.91
C VAL A 423 14.87 -30.53 10.67
N LEU A 424 14.32 -31.55 11.34
CA LEU A 424 13.10 -31.42 12.13
C LEU A 424 13.29 -30.49 13.36
N ARG A 425 14.46 -30.53 14.01
CA ARG A 425 14.78 -29.65 15.15
C ARG A 425 14.88 -28.19 14.72
N LEU A 426 15.58 -27.90 13.61
CA LEU A 426 15.69 -26.55 13.06
C LEU A 426 14.35 -26.00 12.59
N THR A 427 13.56 -26.80 11.84
CA THR A 427 12.20 -26.40 11.44
C THR A 427 11.31 -26.08 12.64
N ALA A 428 11.46 -26.80 13.76
CA ALA A 428 10.67 -26.58 14.97
C ALA A 428 11.01 -25.28 15.71
N LEU A 429 12.15 -24.63 15.43
CA LEU A 429 12.52 -23.33 16.00
C LEU A 429 11.99 -22.15 15.16
N LEU A 430 11.52 -22.40 13.95
CA LEU A 430 11.01 -21.39 13.02
C LEU A 430 9.49 -21.23 13.11
N ASP A 431 8.91 -20.30 12.35
CA ASP A 431 7.47 -20.03 12.32
C ASP A 431 6.70 -21.29 11.84
N PRO A 432 5.80 -21.87 12.66
CA PRO A 432 4.97 -23.01 12.25
C PRO A 432 4.12 -22.75 10.99
N ALA A 433 3.75 -21.49 10.73
CA ALA A 433 3.02 -21.10 9.52
C ALA A 433 3.90 -21.12 8.26
N GLY A 434 5.22 -21.14 8.42
CA GLY A 434 6.18 -21.62 7.44
C GLY A 434 7.29 -20.64 7.05
N HIS A 435 8.27 -21.19 6.35
CA HIS A 435 9.47 -20.50 5.87
C HIS A 435 9.87 -20.93 4.45
N PRO A 436 10.78 -20.17 3.81
CA PRO A 436 11.18 -20.44 2.45
C PRO A 436 11.91 -21.78 2.29
N HIS A 437 11.70 -22.48 1.18
CA HIS A 437 12.44 -23.70 0.86
C HIS A 437 13.93 -23.39 0.63
N THR A 438 14.24 -22.20 0.10
CA THR A 438 15.61 -21.71 -0.15
C THR A 438 16.47 -21.64 1.10
N LEU A 439 15.88 -21.52 2.30
CA LEU A 439 16.61 -21.60 3.57
C LEU A 439 17.49 -22.87 3.63
N TRP A 440 16.99 -24.00 3.13
CA TRP A 440 17.68 -25.30 3.15
C TRP A 440 18.79 -25.46 2.11
N THR A 441 19.05 -24.41 1.34
CA THR A 441 20.16 -24.31 0.38
C THR A 441 21.27 -23.38 0.83
N THR A 442 21.08 -22.67 1.96
CA THR A 442 22.07 -21.75 2.52
C THR A 442 23.34 -22.46 2.93
N GLN A 443 24.49 -21.83 2.66
CA GLN A 443 25.78 -22.40 2.99
C GLN A 443 25.93 -22.53 4.52
N THR A 444 25.32 -21.63 5.28
CA THR A 444 25.32 -21.66 6.74
C THR A 444 24.68 -22.94 7.29
N LEU A 445 23.48 -23.29 6.83
CA LEU A 445 22.82 -24.53 7.26
C LEU A 445 23.54 -25.78 6.77
N LEU A 446 24.02 -25.78 5.52
CA LEU A 446 24.76 -26.92 4.96
C LEU A 446 26.05 -27.19 5.75
N ASN A 447 26.76 -26.13 6.17
CA ASN A 447 27.95 -26.24 7.00
C ASN A 447 27.62 -26.80 8.39
N HIS A 448 26.61 -26.25 9.07
CA HIS A 448 26.19 -26.74 10.39
C HIS A 448 25.73 -28.20 10.36
N LEU A 449 24.96 -28.60 9.35
CA LEU A 449 24.56 -29.99 9.18
C LEU A 449 25.77 -30.88 8.87
N THR A 450 26.76 -30.39 8.13
CA THR A 450 27.99 -31.17 7.90
C THR A 450 28.77 -31.40 9.20
N THR A 451 28.97 -30.36 10.02
CA THR A 451 29.75 -30.44 11.26
C THR A 451 29.07 -31.30 12.33
N THR A 452 27.74 -31.27 12.41
CA THR A 452 26.98 -32.00 13.43
C THR A 452 26.69 -33.46 13.08
N HIS A 453 26.69 -33.82 11.79
CA HIS A 453 26.30 -35.16 11.34
C HIS A 453 27.45 -36.11 10.99
N THR A 454 28.64 -35.61 10.71
CA THR A 454 29.70 -36.43 10.10
C THR A 454 30.94 -36.56 10.97
N THR A 455 31.47 -37.78 11.05
CA THR A 455 32.86 -37.98 11.48
C THR A 455 33.80 -37.23 10.51
N PRO A 456 35.02 -36.83 10.92
CA PRO A 456 35.93 -35.95 10.15
C PRO A 456 36.32 -36.39 8.71
N GLN A 457 35.81 -37.54 8.23
CA GLN A 457 36.13 -38.19 6.96
C GLN A 457 34.90 -38.37 6.05
N ALA A 458 33.69 -37.94 6.45
CA ALA A 458 32.48 -38.12 5.64
C ALA A 458 32.24 -36.95 4.66
N PRO A 459 31.52 -37.19 3.55
CA PRO A 459 31.28 -36.19 2.51
C PRO A 459 30.41 -35.02 3.00
N GLN A 460 30.62 -33.83 2.42
CA GLN A 460 29.84 -32.64 2.72
C GLN A 460 28.35 -32.83 2.43
N ILE A 461 27.50 -32.26 3.29
CA ILE A 461 26.05 -32.26 3.09
C ILE A 461 25.70 -31.25 1.97
N THR A 462 24.90 -31.70 1.00
CA THR A 462 24.44 -30.88 -0.13
C THR A 462 22.98 -30.50 0.03
N ALA A 463 22.52 -29.52 -0.75
CA ALA A 463 21.10 -29.15 -0.82
C ALA A 463 20.19 -30.34 -1.19
N ASP A 464 20.66 -31.27 -2.02
CA ASP A 464 19.88 -32.46 -2.37
C ASP A 464 19.64 -33.39 -1.17
N HIS A 465 20.60 -33.46 -0.24
CA HIS A 465 20.44 -34.21 1.00
C HIS A 465 19.40 -33.56 1.94
N THR A 466 19.44 -32.23 2.11
CA THR A 466 18.46 -31.51 2.94
C THR A 466 17.06 -31.57 2.34
N HIS A 467 16.92 -31.37 1.03
CA HIS A 467 15.63 -31.53 0.33
C HIS A 467 15.09 -32.97 0.43
N SER A 468 15.96 -33.98 0.40
CA SER A 468 15.56 -35.38 0.60
C SER A 468 15.06 -35.64 2.01
N ALA A 469 15.69 -35.03 3.02
CA ALA A 469 15.22 -35.08 4.41
C ALA A 469 13.85 -34.38 4.58
N LEU A 470 13.65 -33.20 3.98
CA LEU A 470 12.34 -32.52 3.98
C LEU A 470 11.26 -33.38 3.33
N ARG A 471 11.54 -34.00 2.17
CA ARG A 471 10.61 -34.93 1.50
C ARG A 471 10.30 -36.14 2.38
N LEU A 472 11.31 -36.69 3.06
CA LEU A 472 11.13 -37.81 3.98
C LEU A 472 10.21 -37.43 5.15
N LEU A 473 10.48 -36.31 5.81
CA LEU A 473 9.66 -35.81 6.92
C LEU A 473 8.23 -35.44 6.45
N HIS A 474 8.09 -34.89 5.24
CA HIS A 474 6.81 -34.60 4.61
C HIS A 474 5.97 -35.87 4.39
N ARG A 475 6.59 -36.92 3.86
CA ARG A 475 5.92 -38.21 3.62
C ARG A 475 5.35 -38.80 4.91
N TYR A 476 6.05 -38.67 6.04
CA TYR A 476 5.58 -39.14 7.36
C TYR A 476 4.67 -38.13 8.08
N ALA A 477 4.20 -37.07 7.40
CA ALA A 477 3.35 -36.01 7.96
C ALA A 477 3.92 -35.31 9.21
N LEU A 478 5.25 -35.34 9.39
CA LEU A 478 5.94 -34.62 10.47
C LEU A 478 6.07 -33.12 10.17
N LEU A 479 6.13 -32.77 8.88
CA LEU A 479 6.05 -31.42 8.35
C LEU A 479 5.30 -31.41 7.01
N THR A 480 5.03 -30.23 6.47
CA THR A 480 4.54 -30.03 5.10
C THR A 480 5.61 -29.33 4.29
N CYS A 481 5.90 -29.83 3.08
CA CYS A 481 6.83 -29.21 2.16
C CYS A 481 6.15 -29.08 0.79
N ASP A 482 5.79 -27.85 0.40
CA ASP A 482 5.19 -27.52 -0.88
C ASP A 482 5.85 -26.26 -1.47
N THR A 483 6.74 -26.45 -2.44
CA THR A 483 7.48 -25.35 -3.08
C THR A 483 6.59 -24.43 -3.92
N ARG A 484 5.33 -24.79 -4.19
CA ARG A 484 4.36 -23.89 -4.84
C ARG A 484 3.80 -22.84 -3.87
N ALA A 485 3.97 -23.07 -2.57
CA ALA A 485 3.47 -22.21 -1.51
C ALA A 485 4.54 -21.22 -0.98
N GLU A 486 5.60 -20.96 -1.75
CA GLU A 486 6.60 -19.94 -1.42
C GLU A 486 5.95 -18.56 -1.20
N PRO A 487 6.45 -17.72 -0.26
CA PRO A 487 7.64 -17.92 0.59
C PRO A 487 7.43 -18.82 1.84
N ARG A 488 6.32 -19.56 1.95
CA ARG A 488 5.97 -20.43 3.11
C ARG A 488 5.96 -21.90 2.72
N ALA A 489 6.97 -22.35 2.00
CA ALA A 489 7.01 -23.69 1.43
C ALA A 489 7.13 -24.81 2.47
N VAL A 490 7.88 -24.59 3.56
CA VAL A 490 8.07 -25.59 4.63
C VAL A 490 7.27 -25.17 5.85
N ARG A 491 6.41 -26.04 6.39
CA ARG A 491 5.52 -25.77 7.53
C ARG A 491 5.53 -26.94 8.51
N ILE A 492 5.36 -26.66 9.80
CA ILE A 492 5.30 -27.70 10.82
C ILE A 492 4.07 -27.47 11.69
N HIS A 493 3.33 -28.55 12.01
CA HIS A 493 2.18 -28.41 12.89
C HIS A 493 2.66 -27.99 14.30
N ALA A 494 2.02 -26.99 14.91
CA ALA A 494 2.50 -26.38 16.16
C ALA A 494 2.70 -27.39 17.32
N LEU A 495 1.86 -28.43 17.43
CA LEU A 495 2.07 -29.51 18.41
C LEU A 495 3.29 -30.38 18.10
N THR A 496 3.55 -30.66 16.83
CA THR A 496 4.74 -31.40 16.39
C THR A 496 5.99 -30.58 16.68
N ALA A 497 6.00 -29.30 16.31
CA ALA A 497 7.10 -28.39 16.60
C ALA A 497 7.38 -28.30 18.11
N ARG A 498 6.32 -28.14 18.93
CA ARG A 498 6.45 -28.12 20.39
C ARG A 498 7.04 -29.42 20.94
N ALA A 499 6.52 -30.57 20.53
CA ALA A 499 7.03 -31.87 20.98
C ALA A 499 8.51 -32.08 20.60
N VAL A 500 8.92 -31.59 19.43
CA VAL A 500 10.32 -31.61 19.01
C VAL A 500 11.16 -30.67 19.89
N ARG A 501 10.72 -29.43 20.12
CA ARG A 501 11.42 -28.44 20.96
C ARG A 501 11.59 -28.91 22.40
N GLU A 502 10.59 -29.54 23.00
CA GLU A 502 10.68 -30.08 24.38
C GLU A 502 11.74 -31.19 24.51
N ASN A 503 12.21 -31.76 23.39
CA ASN A 503 13.29 -32.75 23.35
C ASN A 503 14.62 -32.18 22.81
N VAL A 504 14.70 -30.89 22.47
CA VAL A 504 15.97 -30.23 22.13
C VAL A 504 16.69 -29.93 23.44
N SER A 505 17.91 -30.43 23.59
CA SER A 505 18.70 -30.21 24.80
C SER A 505 19.24 -28.78 24.87
N ASP A 506 19.15 -28.14 26.04
CA ASP A 506 19.65 -26.78 26.30
C ASP A 506 21.09 -26.51 25.80
N PRO A 507 22.06 -27.44 25.88
CA PRO A 507 23.42 -27.18 25.40
C PRO A 507 23.55 -26.97 23.88
N VAL A 508 22.59 -27.49 23.09
CA VAL A 508 22.62 -27.43 21.61
C VAL A 508 21.79 -26.25 21.09
N LEU A 509 20.85 -25.75 21.90
CA LEU A 509 19.91 -24.70 21.50
C LEU A 509 20.57 -23.38 21.06
N PRO A 510 21.65 -22.87 21.70
CA PRO A 510 22.33 -21.66 21.24
C PRO A 510 22.92 -21.79 19.83
N GLU A 511 23.53 -22.94 19.52
CA GLU A 511 24.14 -23.18 18.20
C GLU A 511 23.07 -23.25 17.11
N LEU A 512 21.94 -23.90 17.39
CA LEU A 512 20.80 -23.96 16.47
C LEU A 512 20.17 -22.58 16.27
N ALA A 513 20.06 -21.79 17.34
CA ALA A 513 19.53 -20.42 17.29
C ALA A 513 20.39 -19.54 16.38
N GLY A 514 21.71 -19.53 16.58
CA GLY A 514 22.65 -18.79 15.73
C GLY A 514 22.60 -19.25 14.27
N THR A 515 22.67 -20.56 14.04
CA THR A 515 22.62 -21.12 12.68
C THR A 515 21.33 -20.74 11.94
N ALA A 516 20.18 -20.81 12.61
CA ALA A 516 18.91 -20.41 12.02
C ALA A 516 18.86 -18.89 11.75
N GLY A 517 19.39 -18.07 12.67
CA GLY A 517 19.49 -16.62 12.50
C GLY A 517 20.36 -16.21 11.31
N ASP A 518 21.54 -16.81 11.18
CA ASP A 518 22.45 -16.58 10.06
C ASP A 518 21.85 -17.05 8.72
N ALA A 519 21.17 -18.20 8.71
CA ALA A 519 20.50 -18.69 7.50
C ALA A 519 19.34 -17.79 7.05
N LEU A 520 18.58 -17.22 8.00
CA LEU A 520 17.55 -16.23 7.69
C LEU A 520 18.15 -14.95 7.10
N LEU A 521 19.31 -14.49 7.61
CA LEU A 521 20.03 -13.35 7.06
C LEU A 521 20.55 -13.61 5.65
N GLU A 522 21.10 -14.80 5.38
CA GLU A 522 21.68 -15.17 4.08
C GLU A 522 20.65 -15.09 2.94
N ILE A 523 19.36 -15.36 3.22
CA ILE A 523 18.27 -15.28 2.24
C ILE A 523 17.47 -13.97 2.31
N TRP A 524 17.84 -13.04 3.19
CA TRP A 524 17.13 -11.78 3.32
C TRP A 524 17.47 -10.86 2.15
N PRO A 525 16.48 -10.33 1.40
CA PRO A 525 16.76 -9.44 0.28
C PRO A 525 17.44 -8.14 0.75
N GLU A 526 18.34 -7.59 -0.09
CA GLU A 526 18.98 -6.28 0.18
C GLU A 526 17.96 -5.14 0.21
N ALA A 527 16.89 -5.24 -0.58
CA ALA A 527 15.78 -4.30 -0.64
C ALA A 527 14.44 -5.02 -0.49
N ASP A 528 13.62 -4.59 0.48
CA ASP A 528 12.35 -5.21 0.82
C ASP A 528 11.24 -4.94 -0.22
N GLN A 529 11.23 -3.75 -0.86
CA GLN A 529 10.14 -3.30 -1.72
C GLN A 529 9.82 -4.26 -2.91
N PRO A 530 10.80 -4.80 -3.65
CA PRO A 530 10.52 -5.81 -4.68
C PRO A 530 10.11 -7.19 -4.14
N HIS A 531 10.28 -7.45 -2.84
CA HIS A 531 10.10 -8.77 -2.21
C HIS A 531 9.32 -8.70 -0.89
N ALA A 532 8.29 -7.86 -0.82
CA ALA A 532 7.58 -7.54 0.43
C ALA A 532 7.04 -8.77 1.18
N ASP A 533 6.51 -9.76 0.45
CA ASP A 533 5.96 -10.99 1.04
C ASP A 533 7.06 -11.87 1.66
N LEU A 534 8.22 -11.99 0.99
CA LEU A 534 9.36 -12.73 1.52
C LEU A 534 9.90 -12.05 2.78
N ALA A 535 10.12 -10.73 2.73
CA ALA A 535 10.57 -9.97 3.89
C ALA A 535 9.62 -10.11 5.09
N ALA A 536 8.30 -10.12 4.85
CA ALA A 536 7.30 -10.35 5.89
C ALA A 536 7.40 -11.76 6.51
N VAL A 537 7.64 -12.80 5.70
CA VAL A 537 7.86 -14.16 6.20
C VAL A 537 9.15 -14.27 7.00
N LEU A 538 10.23 -13.64 6.55
CA LEU A 538 11.50 -13.66 7.28
C LEU A 538 11.39 -12.95 8.63
N ARG A 539 10.70 -11.81 8.72
CA ARG A 539 10.38 -11.15 10.00
C ARG A 539 9.60 -12.08 10.94
N ALA A 540 8.56 -12.74 10.45
CA ALA A 540 7.77 -13.68 11.25
C ALA A 540 8.60 -14.87 11.77
N ASN A 541 9.54 -15.36 10.95
CA ASN A 541 10.47 -16.42 11.34
C ASN A 541 11.50 -15.94 12.38
N THR A 542 11.99 -14.71 12.27
CA THR A 542 12.86 -14.10 13.29
C THR A 542 12.14 -13.96 14.62
N ASP A 543 10.88 -13.48 14.61
CA ASP A 543 10.06 -13.36 15.83
C ASP A 543 9.83 -14.72 16.49
N ALA A 544 9.47 -15.74 15.69
CA ALA A 544 9.28 -17.10 16.18
C ALA A 544 10.57 -17.69 16.76
N LEU A 545 11.70 -17.50 16.09
CA LEU A 545 13.01 -17.95 16.54
C LEU A 545 13.36 -17.31 17.89
N ALA A 546 13.27 -15.97 17.98
CA ALA A 546 13.54 -15.23 19.21
C ALA A 546 12.66 -15.68 20.37
N HIS A 547 11.37 -15.92 20.11
CA HIS A 547 10.44 -16.43 21.12
C HIS A 547 10.79 -17.85 21.57
N HIS A 548 11.18 -18.74 20.64
CA HIS A 548 11.47 -20.14 20.93
C HIS A 548 12.85 -20.38 21.57
N THR A 549 13.81 -19.48 21.34
CA THR A 549 15.18 -19.61 21.86
C THR A 549 15.44 -18.72 23.07
N GLY A 550 14.48 -17.90 23.49
CA GLY A 550 14.60 -17.01 24.65
C GLY A 550 15.83 -16.10 24.56
N ASP A 551 16.69 -16.15 25.58
CA ASP A 551 17.86 -15.27 25.70
C ASP A 551 19.04 -15.73 24.82
N HIS A 552 18.96 -16.86 24.13
CA HIS A 552 20.10 -17.42 23.39
C HIS A 552 20.52 -16.60 22.17
N LEU A 553 19.60 -15.86 21.53
CA LEU A 553 19.97 -14.89 20.49
C LEU A 553 20.61 -13.61 21.04
N TRP A 554 20.67 -13.45 22.36
CA TRP A 554 21.24 -12.27 23.02
C TRP A 554 22.65 -12.52 23.57
N HIS A 555 23.17 -13.75 23.54
CA HIS A 555 24.48 -14.10 24.07
C HIS A 555 25.43 -14.65 22.98
N PRO A 556 26.72 -14.24 22.96
CA PRO A 556 27.36 -13.26 23.85
C PRO A 556 26.93 -11.82 23.56
N GLU A 557 26.47 -11.55 22.34
CA GLU A 557 25.90 -10.28 21.89
C GLU A 557 24.55 -10.53 21.23
N GLY A 558 23.73 -9.48 21.09
CA GLY A 558 22.50 -9.56 20.31
C GLY A 558 22.77 -9.96 18.86
N HIS A 559 22.15 -11.04 18.41
CA HIS A 559 22.32 -11.53 17.04
C HIS A 559 21.81 -10.51 16.03
N THR A 560 22.60 -10.32 14.98
CA THR A 560 22.35 -9.40 13.85
C THR A 560 20.97 -9.54 13.20
N VAL A 561 20.38 -10.74 13.18
CA VAL A 561 19.05 -11.01 12.59
C VAL A 561 17.94 -10.21 13.28
N LEU A 562 18.05 -9.98 14.59
CA LEU A 562 17.10 -9.19 15.36
C LEU A 562 17.13 -7.72 14.92
N TYR A 563 18.32 -7.17 14.67
CA TYR A 563 18.46 -5.80 14.20
C TYR A 563 18.01 -5.65 12.74
N HIS A 564 18.26 -6.67 11.93
CA HIS A 564 17.85 -6.68 10.52
C HIS A 564 16.32 -6.68 10.38
N ALA A 565 15.61 -7.49 11.17
CA ALA A 565 14.15 -7.52 11.17
C ALA A 565 13.53 -6.15 11.51
N GLY A 566 14.08 -5.44 12.50
CA GLY A 566 13.62 -4.09 12.84
C GLY A 566 13.91 -3.04 11.77
N ARG A 567 15.06 -3.13 11.09
CA ARG A 567 15.41 -2.24 9.97
C ARG A 567 14.52 -2.50 8.75
N SER A 568 14.22 -3.78 8.51
CA SER A 568 13.31 -4.23 7.46
C SER A 568 11.90 -3.63 7.65
N LEU A 569 11.39 -3.51 8.88
CA LEU A 569 10.13 -2.80 9.14
C LEU A 569 10.18 -1.32 8.71
N LEU A 570 11.29 -0.62 9.00
CA LEU A 570 11.47 0.78 8.59
C LEU A 570 11.59 0.94 7.08
N ASN A 571 12.38 0.09 6.43
CA ASN A 571 12.57 0.11 4.98
C ASN A 571 11.25 -0.16 4.23
N ALA A 572 10.35 -0.96 4.82
CA ALA A 572 9.01 -1.22 4.30
C ALA A 572 8.00 -0.08 4.55
N GLY A 573 8.40 1.03 5.18
CA GLY A 573 7.50 2.13 5.55
C GLY A 573 6.55 1.81 6.69
N LEU A 574 6.77 0.71 7.43
CA LEU A 574 5.91 0.26 8.52
C LEU A 574 6.34 0.93 9.84
N HIS A 575 6.18 2.25 9.92
CA HIS A 575 6.75 3.07 11.01
C HIS A 575 6.23 2.70 12.41
N GLY A 576 4.93 2.47 12.61
CA GLY A 576 4.36 2.05 13.90
C GLY A 576 4.83 0.67 14.35
N PRO A 577 4.72 -0.37 13.50
CA PRO A 577 5.30 -1.68 13.79
C PRO A 577 6.80 -1.59 14.11
N ALA A 578 7.56 -0.76 13.39
CA ALA A 578 8.97 -0.53 13.68
C ALA A 578 9.17 0.11 15.07
N ILE A 579 8.41 1.14 15.44
CA ILE A 579 8.47 1.77 16.77
C ILE A 579 8.23 0.71 17.86
N THR A 580 7.16 -0.08 17.76
CA THR A 580 6.84 -1.12 18.74
C THR A 580 7.95 -2.18 18.83
N TYR A 581 8.47 -2.63 17.68
CA TYR A 581 9.56 -3.58 17.63
C TYR A 581 10.82 -3.02 18.30
N TRP A 582 11.21 -1.79 17.97
CA TRP A 582 12.42 -1.17 18.51
C TRP A 582 12.28 -0.79 20.00
N GLN A 583 11.09 -0.45 20.48
CA GLN A 583 10.83 -0.29 21.93
C GLN A 583 11.10 -1.59 22.67
N HIS A 584 10.51 -2.70 22.21
CA HIS A 584 10.71 -4.01 22.83
C HIS A 584 12.18 -4.45 22.74
N MET A 585 12.82 -4.24 21.60
CA MET A 585 14.25 -4.53 21.42
C MET A 585 15.13 -3.70 22.35
N THR A 586 14.84 -2.42 22.55
CA THR A 586 15.57 -1.57 23.49
C THR A 586 15.41 -2.07 24.93
N GLU A 587 14.18 -2.32 25.38
CA GLU A 587 13.91 -2.84 26.74
C GLU A 587 14.64 -4.17 26.98
N ARG A 588 14.63 -5.07 25.99
CA ARG A 588 15.28 -6.38 26.10
C ARG A 588 16.81 -6.27 26.08
N ALA A 589 17.36 -5.41 25.24
CA ALA A 589 18.80 -5.15 25.19
C ALA A 589 19.30 -4.51 26.50
N GLU A 590 18.56 -3.56 27.07
CA GLU A 590 18.86 -2.97 28.39
C GLU A 590 18.87 -4.04 29.49
N GLN A 591 17.87 -4.92 29.50
CA GLN A 591 17.77 -5.98 30.50
C GLN A 591 18.89 -7.01 30.41
N LEU A 592 19.25 -7.46 29.20
CA LEU A 592 20.14 -8.60 28.99
C LEU A 592 21.61 -8.21 28.75
N LEU A 593 21.83 -7.10 28.04
CA LEU A 593 23.16 -6.62 27.67
C LEU A 593 23.62 -5.44 28.54
N GLY A 594 22.67 -4.71 29.13
CA GLY A 594 22.92 -3.49 29.90
C GLY A 594 22.72 -2.21 29.08
N ASP A 595 22.46 -1.10 29.77
CA ASP A 595 22.16 0.21 29.18
C ASP A 595 23.27 0.75 28.28
N GLU A 596 24.52 0.42 28.60
CA GLU A 596 25.73 0.92 27.94
C GLU A 596 26.23 0.01 26.81
N HIS A 597 25.57 -1.13 26.58
CA HIS A 597 26.04 -2.08 25.57
C HIS A 597 25.86 -1.51 24.14
N PRO A 598 26.83 -1.71 23.21
CA PRO A 598 26.73 -1.20 21.83
C PRO A 598 25.44 -1.63 21.10
N GLY A 599 24.95 -2.84 21.38
CA GLY A 599 23.67 -3.35 20.90
C GLY A 599 22.47 -2.54 21.40
N THR A 600 22.44 -2.21 22.68
CA THR A 600 21.41 -1.37 23.31
C THR A 600 21.38 0.03 22.69
N LEU A 601 22.54 0.66 22.54
CA LEU A 601 22.66 1.97 21.91
C LEU A 601 22.26 1.94 20.43
N THR A 602 22.49 0.81 19.74
CA THR A 602 22.03 0.61 18.36
C THR A 602 20.51 0.46 18.28
N ALA A 603 19.89 -0.28 19.20
CA ALA A 603 18.44 -0.38 19.29
C ALA A 603 17.80 1.00 19.55
N ARG A 604 18.34 1.78 20.51
CA ARG A 604 17.89 3.15 20.81
C ARG A 604 18.02 4.09 19.59
N ALA A 605 19.13 4.01 18.85
CA ALA A 605 19.31 4.82 17.63
C ALA A 605 18.27 4.48 16.54
N ASN A 606 17.97 3.18 16.35
CA ASN A 606 16.94 2.76 15.39
C ASN A 606 15.52 3.10 15.87
N LEU A 607 15.26 3.07 17.18
CA LEU A 607 14.02 3.58 17.76
C LEU A 607 13.84 5.07 17.46
N ALA A 608 14.89 5.88 17.63
CA ALA A 608 14.85 7.29 17.27
C ALA A 608 14.61 7.50 15.77
N SER A 609 15.27 6.73 14.89
CA SER A 609 15.01 6.75 13.44
C SER A 609 13.55 6.41 13.11
N SER A 610 12.96 5.47 13.86
CA SER A 610 11.55 5.10 13.72
C SER A 610 10.60 6.23 14.11
N TYR A 611 10.88 6.92 15.23
CA TYR A 611 10.13 8.11 15.61
C TYR A 611 10.28 9.25 14.60
N TRP A 612 11.48 9.44 14.05
CA TRP A 612 11.76 10.45 13.04
C TRP A 612 10.95 10.22 11.76
N GLN A 613 10.99 9.00 11.20
CA GLN A 613 10.21 8.65 10.01
C GLN A 613 8.69 8.71 10.24
N ALA A 614 8.26 8.56 11.49
CA ALA A 614 6.87 8.78 11.93
C ALA A 614 6.55 10.26 12.25
N GLY A 615 7.37 11.23 11.85
CA GLY A 615 7.12 12.66 12.09
C GLY A 615 7.22 13.11 13.55
N ARG A 616 7.63 12.24 14.48
CA ARG A 616 7.75 12.52 15.93
C ARG A 616 9.15 13.05 16.27
N THR A 617 9.54 14.15 15.63
CA THR A 617 10.91 14.70 15.63
C THR A 617 11.46 14.98 17.03
N GLU A 618 10.67 15.57 17.94
CA GLU A 618 11.13 15.87 19.31
C GLU A 618 11.51 14.61 20.10
N LYS A 619 10.73 13.53 19.96
CA LYS A 619 11.05 12.24 20.62
C LYS A 619 12.34 11.63 20.05
N ALA A 620 12.53 11.74 18.74
CA ALA A 620 13.75 11.27 18.08
C ALA A 620 14.98 12.04 18.58
N ILE A 621 14.87 13.37 18.71
CA ILE A 621 15.94 14.24 19.25
C ILE A 621 16.33 13.82 20.66
N THR A 622 15.37 13.72 21.59
CA THR A 622 15.67 13.36 22.99
C THR A 622 16.42 12.03 23.10
N ILE A 623 16.02 11.02 22.32
CA ILE A 623 16.70 9.72 22.33
C ILE A 623 18.10 9.83 21.69
N LEU A 624 18.25 10.56 20.59
CA LEU A 624 19.54 10.72 19.92
C LEU A 624 20.54 11.53 20.74
N GLU A 625 20.12 12.55 21.48
CA GLU A 625 20.97 13.28 22.43
C GLU A 625 21.59 12.32 23.46
N GLN A 626 20.76 11.46 24.07
CA GLN A 626 21.21 10.45 25.02
C GLN A 626 22.16 9.43 24.38
N VAL A 627 21.82 8.92 23.19
CA VAL A 627 22.67 7.96 22.47
C VAL A 627 24.02 8.58 22.10
N VAL A 628 24.06 9.85 21.70
CA VAL A 628 25.31 10.56 21.40
C VAL A 628 26.15 10.73 22.67
N GLU A 629 25.55 11.16 23.78
CA GLU A 629 26.23 11.31 25.06
C GLU A 629 26.84 9.99 25.55
N ASP A 630 26.05 8.91 25.53
CA ASP A 630 26.52 7.58 25.96
C ASP A 630 27.62 7.04 25.05
N ARG A 631 27.46 7.12 23.72
CA ARG A 631 28.49 6.65 22.78
C ARG A 631 29.78 7.46 22.89
N GLN A 632 29.66 8.77 23.07
CA GLN A 632 30.81 9.65 23.29
C GLN A 632 31.55 9.28 24.57
N ARG A 633 30.83 9.02 25.67
CA ARG A 633 31.43 8.63 26.95
C ARG A 633 32.10 7.25 26.90
N LEU A 634 31.48 6.28 26.21
CA LEU A 634 31.90 4.87 26.22
C LEU A 634 32.94 4.53 25.16
N LEU A 635 32.75 5.05 23.94
CA LEU A 635 33.55 4.70 22.77
C LEU A 635 34.48 5.84 22.33
N GLY A 636 34.26 7.04 22.86
CA GLY A 636 34.97 8.26 22.49
C GLY A 636 34.30 9.04 21.36
N ASP A 637 34.78 10.28 21.18
CA ASP A 637 34.31 11.23 20.15
C ASP A 637 34.48 10.71 18.72
N GLU A 638 35.53 9.91 18.51
CA GLU A 638 36.03 9.51 17.19
C GLU A 638 35.49 8.16 16.72
N HIS A 639 34.76 7.45 17.58
CA HIS A 639 34.25 6.12 17.22
C HIS A 639 33.23 6.24 16.07
N PRO A 640 33.28 5.37 15.04
CA PRO A 640 32.35 5.44 13.91
C PRO A 640 30.86 5.45 14.32
N GLY A 641 30.54 4.72 15.38
CA GLY A 641 29.20 4.72 15.98
C GLY A 641 28.80 6.07 16.62
N THR A 642 29.73 6.80 17.23
CA THR A 642 29.49 8.14 17.79
C THR A 642 29.26 9.15 16.67
N LEU A 643 30.10 9.12 15.62
CA LEU A 643 29.96 10.00 14.46
C LEU A 643 28.65 9.75 13.70
N THR A 644 28.22 8.50 13.57
CA THR A 644 26.93 8.14 12.98
C THR A 644 25.76 8.64 13.82
N ALA A 645 25.82 8.50 15.15
CA ALA A 645 24.77 9.02 16.04
C ALA A 645 24.68 10.56 15.98
N ARG A 646 25.82 11.26 15.92
CA ARG A 646 25.89 12.71 15.72
C ARG A 646 25.28 13.14 14.38
N ALA A 647 25.60 12.44 13.29
CA ALA A 647 25.00 12.73 11.98
C ALA A 647 23.46 12.59 12.02
N ASN A 648 22.94 11.53 12.66
CA ASN A 648 21.50 11.34 12.80
C ASN A 648 20.83 12.41 13.69
N LEU A 649 21.51 12.85 14.75
CA LEU A 649 21.06 13.96 15.60
C LEU A 649 21.01 15.27 14.80
N ALA A 650 22.02 15.56 13.99
CA ALA A 650 22.04 16.75 13.14
C ALA A 650 20.88 16.77 12.13
N VAL A 651 20.60 15.64 11.47
CA VAL A 651 19.43 15.50 10.59
C VAL A 651 18.12 15.77 11.35
N SER A 652 18.02 15.30 12.60
CA SER A 652 16.83 15.52 13.42
C SER A 652 16.68 16.99 13.83
N TYR A 653 17.76 17.68 14.17
CA TYR A 653 17.75 19.13 14.41
C TYR A 653 17.40 19.93 13.17
N TRP A 654 17.95 19.57 12.02
CA TRP A 654 17.66 20.22 10.76
C TRP A 654 16.15 20.19 10.45
N GLN A 655 15.52 19.02 10.61
CA GLN A 655 14.08 18.85 10.40
C GLN A 655 13.20 19.58 11.43
N ALA A 656 13.71 19.80 12.64
CA ALA A 656 13.04 20.61 13.65
C ALA A 656 13.19 22.13 13.41
N GLY A 657 13.84 22.55 12.33
CA GLY A 657 14.16 23.95 12.04
C GLY A 657 15.29 24.52 12.90
N ARG A 658 15.99 23.66 13.67
CA ARG A 658 17.15 24.01 14.52
C ARG A 658 18.44 23.98 13.70
N THR A 659 18.46 24.73 12.60
CA THR A 659 19.49 24.64 11.55
C THR A 659 20.91 24.95 12.05
N ASP A 660 21.08 25.92 12.96
CA ASP A 660 22.40 26.26 13.49
C ASP A 660 23.01 25.15 14.36
N GLU A 661 22.17 24.41 15.10
CA GLU A 661 22.61 23.27 15.90
C GLU A 661 22.98 22.08 15.02
N ALA A 662 22.21 21.83 13.95
CA ALA A 662 22.54 20.85 12.93
C ALA A 662 23.90 21.14 12.28
N ILE A 663 24.12 22.39 11.83
CA ILE A 663 25.37 22.83 11.22
C ILE A 663 26.55 22.63 12.17
N THR A 664 26.41 22.99 13.44
CA THR A 664 27.49 22.87 14.44
C THR A 664 27.94 21.41 14.60
N ILE A 665 26.98 20.47 14.61
CA ILE A 665 27.29 19.03 14.70
C ILE A 665 27.87 18.53 13.38
N GLU A 666 27.31 18.92 12.24
CA GLU A 666 27.78 18.48 10.92
C GLU A 666 29.20 18.97 10.61
N GLU A 667 29.55 20.21 10.97
CA GLU A 667 30.92 20.73 10.87
C GLU A 667 31.92 19.82 11.61
N LYS A 668 31.59 19.44 12.85
CA LYS A 668 32.43 18.54 13.66
C LYS A 668 32.49 17.13 13.07
N VAL A 669 31.36 16.58 12.59
CA VAL A 669 31.32 15.25 11.97
C VAL A 669 32.15 15.21 10.69
N VAL A 670 32.10 16.26 9.86
CA VAL A 670 32.93 16.36 8.65
C VAL A 670 34.40 16.44 9.03
N GLU A 671 34.79 17.27 9.99
CA GLU A 671 36.18 17.39 10.47
C GLU A 671 36.71 16.05 10.99
N ASP A 672 35.95 15.37 11.86
CA ASP A 672 36.36 14.10 12.44
C ASP A 672 36.45 12.98 11.39
N ARG A 673 35.46 12.87 10.48
CA ARG A 673 35.51 11.86 9.40
C ARG A 673 36.63 12.11 8.41
N GLN A 674 36.85 13.37 8.05
CA GLN A 674 37.97 13.77 7.19
C GLN A 674 39.32 13.38 7.81
N ARG A 675 39.50 13.64 9.10
CA ARG A 675 40.75 13.30 9.80
C ARG A 675 40.96 11.79 9.96
N LEU A 676 39.89 11.03 10.22
CA LEU A 676 39.98 9.60 10.55
C LEU A 676 39.98 8.69 9.32
N LEU A 677 39.08 8.97 8.38
CA LEU A 677 38.83 8.13 7.21
C LEU A 677 39.49 8.70 5.94
N GLY A 678 39.92 9.96 6.01
CA GLY A 678 40.43 10.70 4.86
C GLY A 678 39.34 11.47 4.13
N ASP A 679 39.78 12.37 3.26
CA ASP A 679 38.92 13.18 2.37
C ASP A 679 38.07 12.32 1.43
N GLU A 680 38.58 11.14 1.06
CA GLU A 680 38.09 10.28 -0.01
C GLU A 680 37.07 9.23 0.45
N HIS A 681 36.80 9.13 1.76
CA HIS A 681 35.91 8.09 2.27
C HIS A 681 34.44 8.41 1.96
N PRO A 682 33.61 7.44 1.53
CA PRO A 682 32.19 7.66 1.25
C PRO A 682 31.41 8.35 2.38
N ASP A 683 31.72 7.99 3.63
CA ASP A 683 31.11 8.62 4.81
C ASP A 683 31.51 10.10 4.99
N THR A 684 32.73 10.48 4.61
CA THR A 684 33.21 11.87 4.61
C THR A 684 32.46 12.67 3.55
N HIS A 685 32.30 12.10 2.34
CA HIS A 685 31.52 12.72 1.26
C HIS A 685 30.05 12.90 1.64
N THR A 686 29.44 11.90 2.26
CA THR A 686 28.05 11.96 2.73
C THR A 686 27.88 13.05 3.79
N ALA A 687 28.82 13.14 4.75
CA ALA A 687 28.79 14.19 5.76
C ALA A 687 28.93 15.60 5.15
N ARG A 688 29.81 15.77 4.14
CA ARG A 688 29.96 17.04 3.40
C ARG A 688 28.70 17.43 2.65
N ALA A 689 28.04 16.47 1.98
CA ALA A 689 26.79 16.72 1.27
C ALA A 689 25.67 17.19 2.22
N ASN A 690 25.55 16.57 3.40
CA ASN A 690 24.59 16.98 4.42
C ASN A 690 24.91 18.39 4.94
N LEU A 691 26.17 18.66 5.28
CA LEU A 691 26.60 20.00 5.71
C LEU A 691 26.33 21.09 4.66
N ALA A 692 26.58 20.78 3.37
CA ALA A 692 26.27 21.70 2.28
C ALA A 692 24.77 21.98 2.17
N SER A 693 23.92 20.96 2.34
CA SER A 693 22.46 21.12 2.38
C SER A 693 22.01 22.00 3.55
N SER A 694 22.58 21.80 4.74
CA SER A 694 22.26 22.61 5.92
C SER A 694 22.72 24.07 5.76
N TYR A 695 23.89 24.31 5.19
CA TYR A 695 24.33 25.66 4.83
C TYR A 695 23.45 26.31 3.77
N TRP A 696 22.99 25.55 2.78
CA TRP A 696 22.07 26.03 1.75
C TRP A 696 20.76 26.52 2.38
N GLN A 697 20.17 25.71 3.27
CA GLN A 697 18.94 26.08 3.98
C GLN A 697 19.10 27.26 4.94
N ALA A 698 20.27 27.44 5.53
CA ALA A 698 20.59 28.59 6.36
C ALA A 698 20.88 29.89 5.56
N GLY A 699 20.73 29.87 4.22
CA GLY A 699 21.07 31.00 3.35
C GLY A 699 22.57 31.28 3.24
N ARG A 700 23.43 30.36 3.71
CA ARG A 700 24.90 30.47 3.66
C ARG A 700 25.44 29.89 2.35
N THR A 701 24.91 30.37 1.23
CA THR A 701 25.09 29.78 -0.12
C THR A 701 26.55 29.64 -0.55
N GLU A 702 27.42 30.61 -0.24
CA GLU A 702 28.85 30.53 -0.59
C GLU A 702 29.57 29.37 0.13
N LYS A 703 29.23 29.10 1.40
CA LYS A 703 29.81 27.96 2.12
C LYS A 703 29.34 26.62 1.55
N ALA A 704 28.07 26.52 1.18
CA ALA A 704 27.52 25.33 0.51
C ALA A 704 28.22 25.08 -0.83
N ILE A 705 28.44 26.14 -1.63
CA ILE A 705 29.15 26.06 -2.91
C ILE A 705 30.57 25.54 -2.72
N THR A 706 31.35 26.09 -1.78
CA THR A 706 32.74 25.64 -1.55
C THR A 706 32.82 24.16 -1.23
N ILE A 707 31.90 23.64 -0.40
CA ILE A 707 31.87 22.22 -0.06
C ILE A 707 31.46 21.37 -1.26
N LEU A 708 30.44 21.80 -2.02
CA LEU A 708 29.99 21.05 -3.20
C LEU A 708 31.03 21.03 -4.32
N GLU A 709 31.80 22.11 -4.51
CA GLU A 709 32.94 22.15 -5.44
C GLU A 709 33.97 21.07 -5.08
N GLN A 710 34.33 20.95 -3.79
CA GLN A 710 35.25 19.90 -3.32
C GLN A 710 34.67 18.49 -3.52
N VAL A 711 33.38 18.28 -3.19
CA VAL A 711 32.71 16.98 -3.38
C VAL A 711 32.68 16.56 -4.85
N VAL A 712 32.47 17.51 -5.77
CA VAL A 712 32.48 17.23 -7.21
C VAL A 712 33.89 16.88 -7.68
N GLU A 713 34.92 17.65 -7.30
CA GLU A 713 36.32 17.40 -7.67
C GLU A 713 36.80 16.01 -7.20
N ASP A 714 36.50 15.65 -5.94
CA ASP A 714 36.84 14.35 -5.38
C ASP A 714 36.14 13.21 -6.13
N ARG A 715 34.82 13.32 -6.38
CA ARG A 715 34.05 12.28 -7.07
C ARG A 715 34.49 12.10 -8.53
N GLN A 716 34.78 13.21 -9.23
CA GLN A 716 35.34 13.15 -10.59
C GLN A 716 36.67 12.39 -10.62
N ARG A 717 37.56 12.66 -9.67
CA ARG A 717 38.87 11.99 -9.59
C ARG A 717 38.77 10.50 -9.25
N LEU A 718 37.85 10.11 -8.36
CA LEU A 718 37.73 8.74 -7.84
C LEU A 718 36.89 7.82 -8.72
N LEU A 719 35.69 8.28 -9.07
CA LEU A 719 34.67 7.46 -9.73
C LEU A 719 34.63 7.72 -11.24
N GLY A 720 35.30 8.79 -11.69
CA GLY A 720 35.21 9.30 -13.05
C GLY A 720 34.05 10.27 -13.22
N ASP A 721 34.11 11.02 -14.32
CA ASP A 721 33.15 12.06 -14.67
C ASP A 721 31.72 11.53 -14.91
N GLU A 722 31.63 10.28 -15.34
CA GLU A 722 30.42 9.61 -15.81
C GLU A 722 29.70 8.81 -14.71
N HIS A 723 30.27 8.69 -13.52
CA HIS A 723 29.65 7.91 -12.46
C HIS A 723 28.35 8.57 -11.95
N PRO A 724 27.26 7.80 -11.67
CA PRO A 724 25.99 8.36 -11.21
C PRO A 724 26.12 9.34 -10.03
N ASP A 725 26.96 9.00 -9.05
CA ASP A 725 27.24 9.86 -7.90
C ASP A 725 27.95 11.17 -8.27
N THR A 726 28.85 11.15 -9.26
CA THR A 726 29.52 12.35 -9.77
C THR A 726 28.51 13.27 -10.47
N LEU A 727 27.65 12.69 -11.31
CA LEU A 727 26.60 13.43 -12.02
C LEU A 727 25.58 14.05 -11.06
N THR A 728 25.20 13.33 -10.00
CA THR A 728 24.32 13.86 -8.94
C THR A 728 24.98 15.00 -8.16
N ALA A 729 26.27 14.87 -7.81
CA ALA A 729 26.99 15.94 -7.12
C ALA A 729 27.09 17.20 -7.99
N ARG A 730 27.37 17.05 -9.30
CA ARG A 730 27.39 18.15 -10.28
C ARG A 730 26.02 18.85 -10.38
N ALA A 731 24.92 18.09 -10.44
CA ALA A 731 23.57 18.66 -10.45
C ALA A 731 23.27 19.50 -9.18
N ASN A 732 23.69 19.02 -8.01
CA ASN A 732 23.52 19.74 -6.74
C ASN A 732 24.39 21.02 -6.67
N LEU A 733 25.62 20.98 -7.21
CA LEU A 733 26.46 22.16 -7.36
C LEU A 733 25.82 23.19 -8.30
N ALA A 734 25.25 22.75 -9.43
CA ALA A 734 24.56 23.63 -10.36
C ALA A 734 23.34 24.32 -9.72
N ALA A 735 22.53 23.57 -8.96
CA ALA A 735 21.42 24.15 -8.20
C ALA A 735 21.90 25.23 -7.21
N SER A 736 23.04 25.00 -6.55
CA SER A 736 23.63 25.97 -5.63
C SER A 736 24.14 27.23 -6.35
N TYR A 737 24.74 27.08 -7.53
CA TYR A 737 25.11 28.23 -8.37
C TYR A 737 23.91 29.02 -8.87
N GLN A 738 22.82 28.34 -9.26
CA GLN A 738 21.58 28.99 -9.69
C GLN A 738 21.04 29.91 -8.58
N GLN A 739 20.96 29.40 -7.34
CA GLN A 739 20.48 30.16 -6.19
C GLN A 739 21.42 31.32 -5.78
N ALA A 740 22.72 31.21 -6.05
CA ALA A 740 23.67 32.31 -5.87
C ALA A 740 23.62 33.36 -7.00
N GLY A 741 22.69 33.25 -7.94
CA GLY A 741 22.60 34.11 -9.13
C GLY A 741 23.72 33.87 -10.15
N ARG A 742 24.50 32.79 -10.01
CA ARG A 742 25.58 32.38 -10.93
C ARG A 742 25.04 31.47 -12.04
N THR A 743 23.97 31.91 -12.69
CA THR A 743 23.14 31.10 -13.60
C THR A 743 23.93 30.50 -14.77
N GLU A 744 24.90 31.22 -15.34
CA GLU A 744 25.73 30.69 -16.44
C GLU A 744 26.58 29.48 -16.02
N LYS A 745 27.13 29.48 -14.80
CA LYS A 745 27.89 28.32 -14.28
C LYS A 745 26.97 27.11 -14.08
N ALA A 746 25.76 27.34 -13.58
CA ALA A 746 24.75 26.29 -13.42
C ALA A 746 24.37 25.67 -14.76
N ILE A 747 24.14 26.50 -15.79
CA ILE A 747 23.84 26.06 -17.16
C ILE A 747 24.94 25.16 -17.71
N THR A 748 26.21 25.59 -17.64
CA THR A 748 27.32 24.79 -18.19
C THR A 748 27.42 23.40 -17.54
N ILE A 749 27.24 23.32 -16.22
CA ILE A 749 27.28 22.03 -15.52
C ILE A 749 26.07 21.17 -15.88
N LEU A 750 24.87 21.75 -15.94
CA LEU A 750 23.66 21.02 -16.26
C LEU A 750 23.60 20.55 -17.71
N GLU A 751 24.16 21.31 -18.67
CA GLU A 751 24.34 20.85 -20.06
C GLU A 751 25.18 19.57 -20.11
N GLN A 752 26.30 19.53 -19.39
CA GLN A 752 27.15 18.33 -19.30
C GLN A 752 26.45 17.16 -18.60
N VAL A 753 25.76 17.41 -17.49
CA VAL A 753 25.03 16.35 -16.75
C VAL A 753 23.91 15.77 -17.60
N VAL A 754 23.18 16.59 -18.37
CA VAL A 754 22.14 16.11 -19.29
C VAL A 754 22.77 15.27 -20.40
N GLU A 755 23.83 15.74 -21.05
CA GLU A 755 24.52 14.99 -22.12
C GLU A 755 25.05 13.63 -21.61
N ASP A 756 25.71 13.61 -20.46
CA ASP A 756 26.24 12.38 -19.87
C ASP A 756 25.12 11.40 -19.47
N ARG A 757 24.05 11.88 -18.83
CA ARG A 757 22.92 11.03 -18.44
C ARG A 757 22.14 10.50 -19.65
N GLN A 758 21.94 11.31 -20.68
CA GLN A 758 21.35 10.87 -21.95
C GLN A 758 22.17 9.76 -22.59
N ARG A 759 23.50 9.91 -22.65
CA ARG A 759 24.39 8.91 -23.24
C ARG A 759 24.44 7.60 -22.45
N LEU A 760 24.45 7.67 -21.12
CA LEU A 760 24.65 6.50 -20.23
C LEU A 760 23.36 5.75 -19.93
N LEU A 761 22.29 6.48 -19.61
CA LEU A 761 21.03 5.94 -19.12
C LEU A 761 19.93 5.97 -20.18
N GLY A 762 20.16 6.67 -21.29
CA GLY A 762 19.17 6.96 -22.29
C GLY A 762 18.36 8.22 -21.99
N ASP A 763 17.65 8.70 -23.01
CA ASP A 763 16.77 9.86 -22.92
C ASP A 763 15.58 9.65 -21.97
N GLU A 764 15.22 8.38 -21.73
CA GLU A 764 14.02 7.94 -21.02
C GLU A 764 14.22 7.75 -19.51
N HIS A 765 15.46 7.85 -19.00
CA HIS A 765 15.73 7.59 -17.58
C HIS A 765 15.22 8.73 -16.67
N PRO A 766 14.60 8.44 -15.50
CA PRO A 766 14.10 9.47 -14.58
C PRO A 766 15.15 10.54 -14.20
N ASP A 767 16.40 10.12 -14.03
CA ASP A 767 17.52 11.02 -13.74
C ASP A 767 17.88 11.95 -14.91
N THR A 768 17.70 11.48 -16.15
CA THR A 768 17.87 12.29 -17.37
C THR A 768 16.78 13.36 -17.44
N HIS A 769 15.53 12.98 -17.18
CA HIS A 769 14.41 13.92 -17.12
C HIS A 769 14.58 14.98 -16.01
N THR A 770 15.02 14.56 -14.83
CA THR A 770 15.29 15.49 -13.71
C THR A 770 16.39 16.48 -14.06
N ALA A 771 17.47 16.02 -14.71
CA ALA A 771 18.55 16.90 -15.16
C ALA A 771 18.07 17.91 -16.23
N ARG A 772 17.25 17.46 -17.18
CA ARG A 772 16.63 18.33 -18.21
C ARG A 772 15.72 19.39 -17.59
N ALA A 773 14.90 19.03 -16.60
CA ALA A 773 14.05 20.00 -15.90
C ALA A 773 14.87 21.07 -15.17
N ASN A 774 15.97 20.68 -14.53
CA ASN A 774 16.89 21.61 -13.87
C ASN A 774 17.60 22.54 -14.88
N LEU A 775 17.99 22.01 -16.04
CA LEU A 775 18.57 22.80 -17.13
C LEU A 775 17.57 23.82 -17.70
N ALA A 776 16.31 23.40 -17.94
CA ALA A 776 15.24 24.28 -18.40
C ALA A 776 14.99 25.42 -17.39
N SER A 777 14.95 25.11 -16.09
CA SER A 777 14.85 26.12 -15.01
C SER A 777 16.01 27.12 -15.02
N SER A 778 17.23 26.64 -15.26
CA SER A 778 18.42 27.50 -15.35
C SER A 778 18.39 28.41 -16.59
N TYR A 779 17.96 27.90 -17.74
CA TYR A 779 17.75 28.73 -18.93
C TYR A 779 16.66 29.78 -18.74
N TRP A 780 15.57 29.44 -18.04
CA TRP A 780 14.53 30.40 -17.67
C TRP A 780 15.09 31.57 -16.85
N GLN A 781 15.86 31.29 -15.80
CA GLN A 781 16.46 32.35 -14.98
C GLN A 781 17.49 33.20 -15.73
N ALA A 782 18.12 32.65 -16.77
CA ALA A 782 19.02 33.40 -17.65
C ALA A 782 18.28 34.19 -18.75
N GLY A 783 16.93 34.18 -18.77
CA GLY A 783 16.12 34.82 -19.82
C GLY A 783 16.20 34.11 -21.17
N ARG A 784 16.70 32.87 -21.22
CA ARG A 784 16.82 32.04 -22.44
C ARG A 784 15.56 31.18 -22.64
N THR A 785 14.42 31.85 -22.69
CA THR A 785 13.07 31.25 -22.70
C THR A 785 12.89 30.17 -23.77
N GLU A 786 13.29 30.42 -25.02
CA GLU A 786 13.14 29.45 -26.11
C GLU A 786 13.92 28.14 -25.87
N LYS A 787 15.12 28.21 -25.28
CA LYS A 787 15.89 27.00 -24.96
C LYS A 787 15.24 26.17 -23.85
N ALA A 788 14.62 26.83 -22.87
CA ALA A 788 13.90 26.14 -21.81
C ALA A 788 12.64 25.44 -22.35
N ILE A 789 11.93 26.11 -23.27
CA ILE A 789 10.79 25.55 -23.98
C ILE A 789 11.18 24.31 -24.79
N THR A 790 12.24 24.35 -25.60
CA THR A 790 12.69 23.17 -26.39
C THR A 790 12.91 21.94 -25.50
N ILE A 791 13.50 22.13 -24.33
CA ILE A 791 13.76 21.02 -23.40
C ILE A 791 12.45 20.47 -22.81
N LEU A 792 11.52 21.35 -22.45
CA LEU A 792 10.22 20.93 -21.90
C LEU A 792 9.35 20.23 -22.95
N GLU A 793 9.39 20.66 -24.20
CA GLU A 793 8.75 19.99 -25.34
C GLU A 793 9.28 18.55 -25.48
N GLN A 794 10.60 18.35 -25.43
CA GLN A 794 11.22 17.03 -25.46
C GLN A 794 10.78 16.15 -24.28
N VAL A 795 10.71 16.71 -23.07
CA VAL A 795 10.24 15.98 -21.88
C VAL A 795 8.78 15.53 -22.02
N VAL A 796 7.93 16.36 -22.62
CA VAL A 796 6.53 16.02 -22.90
C VAL A 796 6.44 14.91 -23.93
N GLU A 797 7.14 15.02 -25.06
CA GLU A 797 7.14 14.03 -26.14
C GLU A 797 7.59 12.65 -25.64
N ASP A 798 8.67 12.60 -24.84
CA ASP A 798 9.18 11.36 -24.25
C ASP A 798 8.15 10.71 -23.31
N ARG A 799 7.48 11.51 -22.46
CA ARG A 799 6.46 11.02 -21.51
C ARG A 799 5.20 10.53 -22.23
N GLN A 800 4.75 11.24 -23.27
CA GLN A 800 3.62 10.82 -24.10
C GLN A 800 3.88 9.48 -24.78
N ARG A 801 5.08 9.30 -25.37
CA ARG A 801 5.46 8.06 -26.04
C ARG A 801 5.49 6.85 -25.09
N LEU A 802 5.97 7.03 -23.86
CA LEU A 802 6.23 5.93 -22.93
C LEU A 802 5.02 5.58 -22.06
N LEU A 803 4.42 6.60 -21.44
CA LEU A 803 3.39 6.43 -20.42
C LEU A 803 1.98 6.60 -21.00
N GLY A 804 1.89 7.10 -22.23
CA GLY A 804 0.65 7.53 -22.85
C GLY A 804 0.27 8.97 -22.47
N ASP A 805 -0.62 9.55 -23.29
CA ASP A 805 -1.07 10.95 -23.15
C ASP A 805 -1.79 11.22 -21.82
N GLU A 806 -2.42 10.18 -21.25
CA GLU A 806 -3.29 10.28 -20.08
C GLU A 806 -2.58 9.98 -18.74
N HIS A 807 -1.29 9.65 -18.76
CA HIS A 807 -0.57 9.33 -17.52
C HIS A 807 -0.39 10.58 -16.65
N PRO A 808 -0.55 10.51 -15.31
CA PRO A 808 -0.42 11.67 -14.42
C PRO A 808 0.88 12.47 -14.60
N ASP A 809 2.00 11.78 -14.82
CA ASP A 809 3.29 12.43 -15.10
C ASP A 809 3.35 13.13 -16.46
N THR A 810 2.68 12.58 -17.48
CA THR A 810 2.56 13.22 -18.82
C THR A 810 1.71 14.48 -18.72
N LEU A 811 0.57 14.41 -18.03
CA LEU A 811 -0.34 15.54 -17.81
C LEU A 811 0.33 16.66 -16.99
N THR A 812 1.12 16.29 -15.98
CA THR A 812 1.92 17.24 -15.19
C THR A 812 2.99 17.93 -16.05
N ALA A 813 3.68 17.19 -16.92
CA ALA A 813 4.69 17.77 -17.82
C ALA A 813 4.05 18.73 -18.84
N ARG A 814 2.88 18.36 -19.41
CA ARG A 814 2.11 19.22 -20.33
C ARG A 814 1.64 20.50 -19.64
N ALA A 815 1.15 20.42 -18.40
CA ALA A 815 0.78 21.61 -17.63
C ALA A 815 1.98 22.55 -17.40
N ASN A 816 3.16 22.01 -17.09
CA ASN A 816 4.37 22.80 -16.90
C ASN A 816 4.87 23.45 -18.20
N LEU A 817 4.74 22.76 -19.34
CA LEU A 817 5.02 23.32 -20.67
C LEU A 817 4.05 24.48 -20.99
N ALA A 818 2.77 24.34 -20.66
CA ALA A 818 1.79 25.40 -20.89
C ALA A 818 2.08 26.66 -20.05
N VAL A 819 2.43 26.51 -18.78
CA VAL A 819 2.88 27.63 -17.93
C VAL A 819 4.10 28.32 -18.55
N SER A 820 5.01 27.54 -19.13
CA SER A 820 6.21 28.03 -19.80
C SER A 820 5.87 28.82 -21.07
N TYR A 821 4.95 28.34 -21.90
CA TYR A 821 4.43 29.10 -23.05
C TYR A 821 3.73 30.40 -22.63
N GLN A 822 2.93 30.37 -21.56
CA GLN A 822 2.24 31.55 -21.05
C GLN A 822 3.23 32.65 -20.63
N GLN A 823 4.32 32.28 -19.93
CA GLN A 823 5.36 33.23 -19.53
C GLN A 823 6.18 33.76 -20.72
N ALA A 824 6.24 33.02 -21.82
CA ALA A 824 6.87 33.44 -23.07
C ALA A 824 5.97 34.33 -23.95
N GLY A 825 4.72 34.60 -23.53
CA GLY A 825 3.74 35.32 -24.34
C GLY A 825 3.10 34.47 -25.45
N ARG A 826 3.34 33.16 -25.46
CA ARG A 826 2.75 32.17 -26.39
C ARG A 826 1.42 31.66 -25.82
N THR A 827 0.50 32.58 -25.55
CA THR A 827 -0.71 32.33 -24.75
C THR A 827 -1.69 31.34 -25.39
N ASP A 828 -1.82 31.35 -26.72
CA ASP A 828 -2.72 30.44 -27.44
C ASP A 828 -2.28 28.97 -27.36
N GLU A 829 -0.96 28.71 -27.38
CA GLU A 829 -0.39 27.37 -27.24
C GLU A 829 -0.52 26.86 -25.80
N ALA A 830 -0.33 27.75 -24.81
CA ALA A 830 -0.58 27.45 -23.41
C ALA A 830 -2.04 27.04 -23.16
N ILE A 831 -2.99 27.80 -23.71
CA ILE A 831 -4.42 27.53 -23.61
C ILE A 831 -4.76 26.18 -24.24
N THR A 832 -4.28 25.91 -25.45
CA THR A 832 -4.57 24.66 -26.17
C THR A 832 -4.11 23.44 -25.36
N ILE A 833 -2.92 23.50 -24.76
CA ILE A 833 -2.40 22.41 -23.93
C ILE A 833 -3.18 22.28 -22.63
N LEU A 834 -3.53 23.39 -21.97
CA LEU A 834 -4.27 23.35 -20.70
C LEU A 834 -5.72 22.88 -20.88
N GLU A 835 -6.39 23.21 -21.98
CA GLU A 835 -7.71 22.68 -22.33
C GLU A 835 -7.66 21.16 -22.43
N GLN A 836 -6.67 20.60 -23.13
CA GLN A 836 -6.47 19.16 -23.25
C GLN A 836 -6.12 18.50 -21.91
N VAL A 837 -5.23 19.11 -21.12
CA VAL A 837 -4.86 18.58 -19.80
C VAL A 837 -6.04 18.58 -18.83
N VAL A 838 -6.87 19.62 -18.86
CA VAL A 838 -8.09 19.68 -18.05
C VAL A 838 -9.07 18.58 -18.47
N GLU A 839 -9.34 18.42 -19.76
CA GLU A 839 -10.22 17.36 -20.28
C GLU A 839 -9.72 15.95 -19.90
N ASP A 840 -8.41 15.70 -20.05
CA ASP A 840 -7.79 14.41 -19.73
C ASP A 840 -7.83 14.10 -18.23
N ILE A 841 -7.50 15.08 -17.37
CA ILE A 841 -7.54 14.91 -15.91
C ILE A 841 -8.98 14.77 -15.40
N GLU A 842 -9.94 15.54 -15.96
CA GLU A 842 -11.36 15.42 -15.62
C GLU A 842 -11.91 14.03 -15.93
N ARG A 843 -11.58 13.50 -17.11
CA ARG A 843 -12.00 12.14 -17.51
C ARG A 843 -11.37 11.06 -16.63
N LEU A 844 -10.11 11.23 -16.24
CA LEU A 844 -9.36 10.21 -15.49
C LEU A 844 -9.68 10.22 -13.98
N LEU A 845 -9.70 11.41 -13.36
CA LEU A 845 -9.76 11.57 -11.90
C LEU A 845 -11.10 12.15 -11.43
N GLY A 846 -11.94 12.62 -12.35
CA GLY A 846 -13.20 13.29 -12.06
C GLY A 846 -13.07 14.79 -11.81
N ASP A 847 -14.20 15.49 -11.90
CA ASP A 847 -14.32 16.94 -11.75
C ASP A 847 -13.82 17.48 -10.40
N GLU A 848 -13.90 16.66 -9.37
CA GLU A 848 -13.70 17.05 -7.97
C GLU A 848 -12.27 16.78 -7.48
N HIS A 849 -11.42 16.13 -8.28
CA HIS A 849 -10.07 15.77 -7.84
C HIS A 849 -9.19 17.03 -7.66
N PRO A 850 -8.34 17.12 -6.61
CA PRO A 850 -7.49 18.28 -6.37
C PRO A 850 -6.60 18.66 -7.58
N GLY A 851 -6.15 17.66 -8.34
CA GLY A 851 -5.42 17.84 -9.60
C GLY A 851 -6.25 18.53 -10.68
N THR A 852 -7.53 18.14 -10.83
CA THR A 852 -8.49 18.76 -11.76
C THR A 852 -8.72 20.22 -11.41
N LEU A 853 -8.96 20.51 -10.13
CA LEU A 853 -9.18 21.87 -9.66
C LEU A 853 -7.94 22.76 -9.84
N THR A 854 -6.74 22.18 -9.77
CA THR A 854 -5.49 22.89 -10.00
C THR A 854 -5.28 23.17 -11.50
N ALA A 855 -5.53 22.18 -12.37
CA ALA A 855 -5.46 22.36 -13.82
C ALA A 855 -6.47 23.40 -14.32
N ARG A 856 -7.71 23.37 -13.83
CA ARG A 856 -8.74 24.38 -14.12
C ARG A 856 -8.31 25.78 -13.69
N ALA A 857 -7.73 25.93 -12.50
CA ALA A 857 -7.22 27.22 -12.04
C ALA A 857 -6.08 27.76 -12.93
N ASN A 858 -5.22 26.88 -13.44
CA ASN A 858 -4.17 27.27 -14.38
C ASN A 858 -4.76 27.71 -15.73
N LEU A 859 -5.74 26.97 -16.27
CA LEU A 859 -6.45 27.34 -17.49
C LEU A 859 -7.16 28.70 -17.35
N ALA A 860 -7.84 28.94 -16.23
CA ALA A 860 -8.48 30.22 -15.95
C ALA A 860 -7.49 31.38 -15.92
N SER A 861 -6.32 31.18 -15.29
CA SER A 861 -5.22 32.15 -15.30
C SER A 861 -4.72 32.46 -16.73
N SER A 862 -4.62 31.44 -17.59
CA SER A 862 -4.24 31.64 -19.00
C SER A 862 -5.30 32.41 -19.78
N TYR A 863 -6.60 32.12 -19.60
CA TYR A 863 -7.67 32.92 -20.18
C TYR A 863 -7.67 34.36 -19.68
N TRP A 864 -7.42 34.57 -18.38
CA TRP A 864 -7.34 35.91 -17.79
C TRP A 864 -6.23 36.75 -18.44
N GLN A 865 -5.04 36.19 -18.61
CA GLN A 865 -3.92 36.86 -19.31
C GLN A 865 -4.19 37.11 -20.79
N ALA A 866 -4.95 36.23 -21.45
CA ALA A 866 -5.38 36.42 -22.84
C ALA A 866 -6.48 37.50 -23.01
N GLY A 867 -6.98 38.09 -21.92
CA GLY A 867 -8.12 39.00 -21.94
C GLY A 867 -9.47 38.31 -22.13
N ARG A 868 -9.52 36.98 -22.07
CA ARG A 868 -10.73 36.13 -22.14
C ARG A 868 -11.39 36.04 -20.76
N THR A 869 -11.72 37.19 -20.18
CA THR A 869 -12.09 37.31 -18.75
C THR A 869 -13.38 36.57 -18.38
N ASP A 870 -14.38 36.50 -19.26
CA ASP A 870 -15.64 35.77 -18.98
C ASP A 870 -15.43 34.25 -18.88
N GLU A 871 -14.48 33.69 -19.64
CA GLU A 871 -14.14 32.26 -19.60
C GLU A 871 -13.34 31.92 -18.34
N ALA A 872 -12.41 32.79 -17.95
CA ALA A 872 -11.70 32.70 -16.67
C ALA A 872 -12.68 32.70 -15.48
N ILE A 873 -13.62 33.65 -15.47
CA ILE A 873 -14.66 33.75 -14.42
C ILE A 873 -15.48 32.46 -14.33
N THR A 874 -15.92 31.93 -15.47
CA THR A 874 -16.77 30.72 -15.50
C THR A 874 -16.06 29.52 -14.84
N ILE A 875 -14.77 29.34 -15.14
CA ILE A 875 -13.97 28.27 -14.55
C ILE A 875 -13.69 28.53 -13.06
N GLU A 876 -13.33 29.76 -12.70
CA GLU A 876 -13.04 30.14 -11.31
C GLU A 876 -14.26 30.02 -10.40
N GLU A 877 -15.47 30.37 -10.87
CA GLU A 877 -16.73 30.15 -10.13
C GLU A 877 -16.92 28.67 -9.79
N LYS A 878 -16.72 27.76 -10.78
CA LYS A 878 -16.82 26.31 -10.57
C LYS A 878 -15.74 25.79 -9.61
N VAL A 879 -14.48 26.23 -9.76
CA VAL A 879 -13.37 25.83 -8.87
C VAL A 879 -13.61 26.30 -7.43
N VAL A 880 -14.16 27.49 -7.24
CA VAL A 880 -14.51 28.02 -5.92
C VAL A 880 -15.64 27.22 -5.28
N GLU A 881 -16.71 26.92 -6.02
CA GLU A 881 -17.83 26.09 -5.54
C GLU A 881 -17.36 24.69 -5.13
N ASP A 882 -16.58 24.02 -5.98
CA ASP A 882 -16.07 22.68 -5.69
C ASP A 882 -15.12 22.66 -4.48
N ARG A 883 -14.20 23.63 -4.38
CA ARG A 883 -13.28 23.71 -3.24
C ARG A 883 -13.99 24.03 -1.92
N GLN A 884 -15.01 24.90 -1.95
CA GLN A 884 -15.85 25.16 -0.78
C GLN A 884 -16.55 23.90 -0.29
N ARG A 885 -17.18 23.15 -1.22
CA ARG A 885 -17.88 21.91 -0.89
C ARG A 885 -16.96 20.82 -0.34
N LEU A 886 -15.76 20.69 -0.90
CA LEU A 886 -14.82 19.61 -0.56
C LEU A 886 -13.95 19.90 0.67
N LEU A 887 -13.41 21.12 0.75
CA LEU A 887 -12.38 21.48 1.72
C LEU A 887 -12.89 22.44 2.80
N GLY A 888 -14.09 23.00 2.60
CA GLY A 888 -14.65 24.06 3.43
C GLY A 888 -14.21 25.45 3.01
N ASP A 889 -14.93 26.45 3.52
CA ASP A 889 -14.75 27.88 3.21
C ASP A 889 -13.39 28.43 3.66
N GLU A 890 -12.86 27.89 4.76
CA GLU A 890 -11.66 28.37 5.44
C GLU A 890 -10.36 27.76 4.91
N HIS A 891 -10.44 26.75 4.04
CA HIS A 891 -9.25 26.08 3.55
C HIS A 891 -8.37 27.03 2.72
N PRO A 892 -7.03 27.04 2.90
CA PRO A 892 -6.13 27.97 2.20
C PRO A 892 -6.28 27.95 0.66
N GLY A 893 -6.56 26.78 0.10
CA GLY A 893 -6.85 26.60 -1.34
C GLY A 893 -8.17 27.23 -1.79
N THR A 894 -9.20 27.24 -0.93
CA THR A 894 -10.50 27.88 -1.20
C THR A 894 -10.36 29.40 -1.15
N LEU A 895 -9.66 29.92 -0.13
CA LEU A 895 -9.41 31.36 0.02
C LEU A 895 -8.58 31.92 -1.14
N THR A 896 -7.60 31.16 -1.65
CA THR A 896 -6.82 31.55 -2.84
C THR A 896 -7.68 31.55 -4.10
N ALA A 897 -8.53 30.53 -4.31
CA ALA A 897 -9.43 30.49 -5.46
C ALA A 897 -10.43 31.67 -5.45
N ARG A 898 -10.98 32.01 -4.28
CA ARG A 898 -11.84 33.19 -4.09
C ARG A 898 -11.12 34.50 -4.43
N ALA A 899 -9.86 34.64 -3.99
CA ALA A 899 -9.07 35.84 -4.30
C ALA A 899 -8.81 35.99 -5.81
N ASN A 900 -8.56 34.89 -6.52
CA ASN A 900 -8.39 34.90 -7.97
C ASN A 900 -9.69 35.26 -8.69
N LEU A 901 -10.82 34.65 -8.30
CA LEU A 901 -12.15 35.01 -8.83
C LEU A 901 -12.47 36.50 -8.63
N ALA A 902 -12.12 37.06 -7.47
CA ALA A 902 -12.31 38.48 -7.21
C ALA A 902 -11.45 39.35 -8.14
N ALA A 903 -10.20 38.98 -8.41
CA ALA A 903 -9.34 39.68 -9.36
C ALA A 903 -9.91 39.63 -10.79
N SER A 904 -10.49 38.50 -11.22
CA SER A 904 -11.16 38.38 -12.51
C SER A 904 -12.42 39.24 -12.59
N TYR A 905 -13.25 39.27 -11.54
CA TYR A 905 -14.40 40.19 -11.47
C TYR A 905 -13.98 41.65 -11.50
N GLN A 906 -12.89 42.00 -10.83
CA GLN A 906 -12.33 43.34 -10.84
C GLN A 906 -11.94 43.77 -12.27
N GLN A 907 -11.25 42.91 -13.01
CA GLN A 907 -10.89 43.17 -14.41
C GLN A 907 -12.11 43.26 -15.34
N ALA A 908 -13.15 42.47 -15.08
CA ALA A 908 -14.42 42.53 -15.81
C ALA A 908 -15.29 43.75 -15.45
N GLY A 909 -14.82 44.65 -14.57
CA GLY A 909 -15.59 45.81 -14.10
C GLY A 909 -16.74 45.46 -13.15
N ARG A 910 -16.80 44.23 -12.64
CA ARG A 910 -17.79 43.75 -11.66
C ARG A 910 -17.32 44.03 -10.23
N THR A 911 -16.92 45.27 -9.96
CA THR A 911 -16.16 45.68 -8.77
C THR A 911 -16.87 45.37 -7.45
N GLU A 912 -18.19 45.53 -7.37
CA GLU A 912 -18.96 45.19 -6.15
C GLU A 912 -18.88 43.70 -5.78
N LYS A 913 -18.89 42.80 -6.78
CA LYS A 913 -18.73 41.36 -6.53
C LYS A 913 -17.32 41.03 -6.04
N ALA A 914 -16.30 41.69 -6.60
CA ALA A 914 -14.92 41.55 -6.15
C ALA A 914 -14.74 42.01 -4.70
N ILE A 915 -15.35 43.15 -4.33
CA ILE A 915 -15.34 43.67 -2.95
C ILE A 915 -15.94 42.66 -1.99
N THR A 916 -17.16 42.17 -2.25
CA THR A 916 -17.83 41.22 -1.35
C THR A 916 -16.98 39.98 -1.07
N ILE A 917 -16.35 39.41 -2.11
CA ILE A 917 -15.48 38.23 -1.96
C ILE A 917 -14.20 38.58 -1.19
N LEU A 918 -13.57 39.71 -1.49
CA LEU A 918 -12.33 40.12 -0.85
C LEU A 918 -12.51 40.51 0.62
N GLU A 919 -13.65 41.10 1.01
CA GLU A 919 -13.99 41.35 2.42
C GLU A 919 -14.01 40.04 3.21
N GLN A 920 -14.68 39.00 2.68
CA GLN A 920 -14.74 37.68 3.30
C GLN A 920 -13.36 37.01 3.37
N VAL A 921 -12.57 37.06 2.28
CA VAL A 921 -11.22 36.47 2.24
C VAL A 921 -10.28 37.17 3.22
N VAL A 922 -10.39 38.49 3.39
CA VAL A 922 -9.61 39.25 4.37
C VAL A 922 -10.00 38.83 5.79
N GLU A 923 -11.29 38.80 6.12
CA GLU A 923 -11.79 38.40 7.44
C GLU A 923 -11.31 36.99 7.82
N ASP A 924 -11.47 36.02 6.92
CA ASP A 924 -11.06 34.63 7.14
C ASP A 924 -9.54 34.49 7.30
N ARG A 925 -8.75 35.17 6.45
CA ARG A 925 -7.27 35.12 6.55
C ARG A 925 -6.75 35.82 7.80
N GLN A 926 -7.35 36.93 8.21
CA GLN A 926 -7.02 37.62 9.45
C GLN A 926 -7.27 36.71 10.66
N ARG A 927 -8.43 36.06 10.71
CA ARG A 927 -8.78 35.14 11.80
C ARG A 927 -7.88 33.91 11.87
N LEU A 928 -7.51 33.32 10.74
CA LEU A 928 -6.76 32.06 10.68
C LEU A 928 -5.25 32.24 10.79
N LEU A 929 -4.70 33.26 10.12
CA LEU A 929 -3.26 33.44 9.92
C LEU A 929 -2.70 34.68 10.63
N GLY A 930 -3.59 35.55 11.13
CA GLY A 930 -3.23 36.84 11.71
C GLY A 930 -3.09 37.96 10.67
N ASP A 931 -3.07 39.20 11.18
CA ASP A 931 -3.04 40.43 10.37
C ASP A 931 -1.74 40.61 9.57
N GLU A 932 -0.62 40.11 10.10
CA GLU A 932 0.73 40.29 9.56
C GLU A 932 1.13 39.23 8.52
N HIS A 933 0.32 38.18 8.34
CA HIS A 933 0.64 37.11 7.41
C HIS A 933 0.70 37.63 5.96
N PRO A 934 1.71 37.26 5.14
CA PRO A 934 1.86 37.78 3.77
C PRO A 934 0.61 37.61 2.90
N GLY A 935 -0.12 36.51 3.08
CA GLY A 935 -1.38 36.24 2.39
C GLY A 935 -2.53 37.17 2.81
N THR A 936 -2.56 37.61 4.08
CA THR A 936 -3.54 38.56 4.61
C THR A 936 -3.27 39.97 4.09
N LEU A 937 -2.00 40.40 4.13
CA LEU A 937 -1.57 41.70 3.59
C LEU A 937 -1.83 41.82 2.08
N THR A 938 -1.68 40.72 1.34
CA THR A 938 -1.99 40.67 -0.09
C THR A 938 -3.49 40.75 -0.36
N ALA A 939 -4.33 40.05 0.40
CA ALA A 939 -5.77 40.16 0.27
C ALA A 939 -6.28 41.58 0.60
N ARG A 940 -5.73 42.22 1.63
CA ARG A 940 -6.03 43.61 2.00
C ARG A 940 -5.62 44.59 0.90
N ALA A 941 -4.45 44.41 0.31
CA ALA A 941 -4.02 45.21 -0.84
C ALA A 941 -5.00 45.08 -2.01
N ASN A 942 -5.43 43.86 -2.35
CA ASN A 942 -6.38 43.63 -3.44
C ASN A 942 -7.77 44.22 -3.14
N LEU A 943 -8.24 44.14 -1.89
CA LEU A 943 -9.48 44.78 -1.44
C LEU A 943 -9.40 46.30 -1.60
N ALA A 944 -8.28 46.91 -1.22
CA ALA A 944 -8.08 48.35 -1.35
C ALA A 944 -8.07 48.81 -2.81
N VAL A 945 -7.46 48.04 -3.73
CA VAL A 945 -7.54 48.35 -5.16
C VAL A 945 -8.98 48.24 -5.67
N SER A 946 -9.76 47.27 -5.19
CA SER A 946 -11.18 47.16 -5.54
C SER A 946 -12.01 48.35 -5.01
N TYR A 947 -11.76 48.81 -3.78
CA TYR A 947 -12.35 50.05 -3.27
C TYR A 947 -11.98 51.28 -4.08
N GLN A 948 -10.71 51.39 -4.48
CA GLN A 948 -10.24 52.47 -5.32
C GLN A 948 -11.01 52.52 -6.65
N GLN A 949 -11.22 51.36 -7.29
CA GLN A 949 -11.98 51.27 -8.54
C GLN A 949 -13.48 51.56 -8.37
N ALA A 950 -14.06 51.24 -7.21
CA ALA A 950 -15.44 51.60 -6.86
C ALA A 950 -15.61 53.08 -6.48
N GLY A 951 -14.53 53.87 -6.44
CA GLY A 951 -14.54 55.27 -5.99
C GLY A 951 -14.61 55.42 -4.46
N ARG A 952 -14.46 54.32 -3.71
CA ARG A 952 -14.40 54.26 -2.24
C ARG A 952 -12.96 54.58 -1.75
N THR A 953 -12.43 55.72 -2.17
CA THR A 953 -11.00 56.05 -2.01
C THR A 953 -10.56 56.21 -0.55
N ASP A 954 -11.45 56.65 0.35
CA ASP A 954 -11.12 56.80 1.78
C ASP A 954 -10.87 55.44 2.47
N GLU A 955 -11.63 54.42 2.09
CA GLU A 955 -11.46 53.05 2.60
C GLU A 955 -10.21 52.40 2.02
N ALA A 956 -9.95 52.63 0.72
CA ALA A 956 -8.71 52.20 0.06
C ALA A 956 -7.45 52.78 0.74
N ILE A 957 -7.45 54.09 1.02
CA ILE A 957 -6.34 54.77 1.72
C ILE A 957 -6.12 54.15 3.09
N THR A 958 -7.18 54.00 3.88
CA THR A 958 -7.10 53.46 5.25
C THR A 958 -6.43 52.09 5.28
N ILE A 959 -6.81 51.20 4.35
CA ILE A 959 -6.23 49.85 4.27
C ILE A 959 -4.80 49.88 3.76
N LEU A 960 -4.51 50.68 2.73
CA LEU A 960 -3.18 50.75 2.12
C LEU A 960 -2.13 51.37 3.05
N GLU A 961 -2.50 52.33 3.90
CA GLU A 961 -1.60 52.87 4.93
C GLU A 961 -1.11 51.77 5.88
N GLN A 962 -2.03 50.94 6.37
CA GLN A 962 -1.73 49.81 7.25
C GLN A 962 -0.88 48.75 6.52
N VAL A 963 -1.23 48.39 5.28
CA VAL A 963 -0.48 47.39 4.50
C VAL A 963 0.94 47.87 4.19
N VAL A 964 1.13 49.16 3.89
CA VAL A 964 2.48 49.73 3.66
C VAL A 964 3.30 49.68 4.93
N GLU A 965 2.74 50.10 6.07
CA GLU A 965 3.42 50.07 7.36
C GLU A 965 3.86 48.64 7.74
N ASP A 966 2.94 47.67 7.63
CA ASP A 966 3.21 46.27 7.96
C ASP A 966 4.24 45.64 7.01
N ARG A 967 4.12 45.86 5.70
CA ARG A 967 5.09 45.33 4.72
C ARG A 967 6.46 45.98 4.85
N GLN A 968 6.54 47.28 5.13
CA GLN A 968 7.80 47.96 5.35
C GLN A 968 8.51 47.41 6.60
N ARG A 969 7.77 47.19 7.69
CA ARG A 969 8.31 46.60 8.92
C ARG A 969 8.79 45.17 8.73
N LEU A 970 8.04 44.32 8.01
CA LEU A 970 8.33 42.89 7.88
C LEU A 970 9.33 42.54 6.77
N LEU A 971 9.26 43.24 5.63
CA LEU A 971 9.98 42.90 4.41
C LEU A 971 11.00 43.96 3.99
N GLY A 972 10.97 45.13 4.62
CA GLY A 972 11.82 46.28 4.28
C GLY A 972 11.25 47.17 3.16
N ASP A 973 11.88 48.33 2.99
CA ASP A 973 11.46 49.40 2.09
C ASP A 973 11.57 49.05 0.60
N GLU A 974 12.59 48.26 0.22
CA GLU A 974 12.89 47.93 -1.18
C GLU A 974 12.17 46.67 -1.68
N HIS A 975 11.43 45.97 -0.81
CA HIS A 975 10.73 44.76 -1.22
C HIS A 975 9.66 45.09 -2.29
N PRO A 976 9.56 44.34 -3.40
CA PRO A 976 8.63 44.65 -4.50
C PRO A 976 7.18 44.82 -4.04
N GLY A 977 6.74 44.03 -3.05
CA GLY A 977 5.42 44.13 -2.46
C GLY A 977 5.17 45.42 -1.65
N THR A 978 6.21 45.98 -1.02
CA THR A 978 6.14 47.27 -0.30
C THR A 978 6.04 48.42 -1.30
N LEU A 979 6.87 48.40 -2.36
CA LEU A 979 6.85 49.39 -3.44
C LEU A 979 5.50 49.42 -4.17
N THR A 980 4.94 48.25 -4.47
CA THR A 980 3.62 48.14 -5.12
C THR A 980 2.51 48.71 -4.23
N ALA A 981 2.53 48.41 -2.93
CA ALA A 981 1.54 48.95 -1.99
C ALA A 981 1.63 50.49 -1.87
N ARG A 982 2.85 51.06 -1.88
CA ARG A 982 3.07 52.51 -1.88
C ARG A 982 2.58 53.17 -3.18
N ALA A 983 2.81 52.54 -4.32
CA ALA A 983 2.29 53.02 -5.60
C ALA A 983 0.75 53.06 -5.59
N ASN A 984 0.10 52.01 -5.09
CA ASN A 984 -1.36 51.97 -4.96
C ASN A 984 -1.88 53.02 -3.95
N LEU A 985 -1.16 53.24 -2.84
CA LEU A 985 -1.50 54.27 -1.87
C LEU A 985 -1.42 55.67 -2.49
N ALA A 986 -0.34 55.96 -3.21
CA ALA A 986 -0.16 57.23 -3.91
C ALA A 986 -1.27 57.47 -4.95
N ALA A 987 -1.63 56.44 -5.73
CA ALA A 987 -2.72 56.51 -6.68
C ALA A 987 -4.07 56.81 -6.00
N SER A 988 -4.35 56.18 -4.85
CA SER A 988 -5.57 56.43 -4.07
C SER A 988 -5.63 57.86 -3.51
N TYR A 989 -4.51 58.38 -3.01
CA TYR A 989 -4.39 59.78 -2.55
C TYR A 989 -4.62 60.78 -3.69
N GLN A 990 -4.02 60.54 -4.85
CA GLN A 990 -4.22 61.36 -6.06
C GLN A 990 -5.69 61.37 -6.50
N GLN A 991 -6.34 60.20 -6.50
CA GLN A 991 -7.75 60.06 -6.86
C GLN A 991 -8.68 60.76 -5.85
N ALA A 992 -8.31 60.79 -4.57
CA ALA A 992 -9.01 61.53 -3.52
C ALA A 992 -8.72 63.04 -3.54
N GLY A 993 -7.82 63.52 -4.41
CA GLY A 993 -7.39 64.93 -4.46
C GLY A 993 -6.59 65.37 -3.23
N ARG A 994 -5.92 64.43 -2.55
CA ARG A 994 -5.13 64.66 -1.33
C ARG A 994 -3.64 64.47 -1.60
N THR A 995 -2.80 65.17 -0.85
CA THR A 995 -1.34 64.98 -0.86
C THR A 995 -0.94 63.86 0.09
N LEU A 996 -0.15 62.90 -0.39
CA LEU A 996 0.40 61.81 0.41
C LEU A 996 1.29 62.37 1.54
N PRO A 997 1.02 62.07 2.82
CA PRO A 997 1.86 62.53 3.92
C PRO A 997 3.28 61.94 3.82
N GLY A 998 4.31 62.79 3.79
CA GLY A 998 5.72 62.36 3.82
C GLY A 998 6.48 62.39 2.49
N TYR A 999 5.83 62.71 1.36
CA TYR A 999 6.52 63.06 0.11
C TYR A 999 6.53 64.59 -0.06
N ALA A 1000 7.62 65.23 0.39
CA ALA A 1000 7.90 66.62 0.04
C ALA A 1000 8.47 66.70 -1.39
N ASP A 1001 8.01 67.71 -2.14
CA ASP A 1001 8.36 68.08 -3.51
C ASP A 1001 9.77 67.67 -4.01
N GLY A 1002 9.79 66.90 -5.10
CA GLY A 1002 10.90 66.81 -6.05
C GLY A 1002 10.33 66.88 -7.47
N PRO A 1003 10.86 67.72 -8.38
CA PRO A 1003 10.11 68.17 -9.55
C PRO A 1003 9.93 67.07 -10.59
N MET A 1004 8.69 66.92 -11.06
CA MET A 1004 8.34 66.34 -12.35
C MET A 1004 9.06 67.10 -13.46
N ASN A 1005 10.00 66.45 -14.14
CA ASN A 1005 10.57 66.94 -15.39
C ASN A 1005 10.68 65.80 -16.41
N GLY A 1006 10.06 66.03 -17.57
CA GLY A 1006 10.57 65.53 -18.85
C GLY A 1006 9.89 64.31 -19.44
N THR A 1007 8.78 64.52 -20.14
CA THR A 1007 8.54 63.83 -21.41
C THR A 1007 9.67 64.17 -22.39
N ASP A 1008 10.37 63.16 -22.90
CA ASP A 1008 10.89 63.04 -24.28
C ASP A 1008 11.71 61.75 -24.43
N GLY A 1009 11.33 60.90 -25.40
CA GLY A 1009 12.10 59.71 -25.83
C GLY A 1009 11.25 58.49 -26.12
#